data_AF-A0A8I1S943-F1
#
_entry.id   AF-A0A8I1S943-F1
#
_cell.length_a   1.000
_cell.length_b   1.000
_cell.length_c   1.000
_cell.angle_alpha   90.00
_cell.angle_beta   90.00
_cell.angle_gamma   90.00
#
_symmetry.space_group_name_H-M   'P 1'
#
loop_
_entity.id
_entity.type
_entity.pdbx_description
1 polymer ?
#
loop_
_entity_poly.entity_id
_entity_poly.type
_entity_poly.pdbx_seq_one_letter_code
_entity_poly.pdbx_strand_id
1 'polypeptide(L)'
;MTPPSGSGSISQPASVQLGIVGESAVKLFFDRLGWGPLSTGKHDLGTDLFVQLRDREGVDLGIMIGVQVKTGDTWFREHTAIGERHGWWFREGDQKHRNYWADHHIPHILVIQDAKQEKQFWARLDNKTIETTDAGIRVFVPDDQQLSDECAGLWINMAAEARKLQSFEGSRWTFNITQLPQSEWPRYALLASRITAPHPNQGFEVPINWAEATALCIEADSRRWEHFAKQYDDVPSPADAQDSDNPGWRFAAAVASWTEGDSHLLESLDTTTLPPSLQVAHAVCLSLALQDRGRRHDAINLLRSHRTDREYSADQAWLAVQVGWALFDDGNIEGARSAFRESIQMHAGFPSSLVNSAIRSAGIMALFDTAPGLSGDVATTVQAYDSTLSWWRTEKVENALNRFLRRSYSRWAHDPSRTIGAADITHNDLVSAELTARIVGNRRSARYAAYLRSMANLALPQRDDTSIEDQLETLRTAGYAKELSLALKHLRNEGPLAAINAYIANIKPSGSTPTSIMADLSSIQIAGDFLPTAAAQHWVEYMSRSFTSHDGFLQKFNLDSDHRHKLLEALSGLRLHFTKQQELRIIDLTVDLPPDSPELLKNPLNAALKSLSLAVVNESEERINARIHALPEDCWIYMLLVAFRAPNSEEARSALSARIRNDTLSALSSGVSLDTLTEDEANAVIDACSRAIDRYNAEINGYSMGGVDVYRVAVQMALVGPGATRANAWNLVVTSLTSISPLQDRKTDALKLLAANAHRIPDRDREVLRQCACHGQSVAQSKKAVSAFFSTTPAGPAFAELFLELEPENEHWEQALARLLAGNQQERESGIAVLARRSGHELLLLAATRDPDTGVRLAAIRGLARRAAEDASVAAFAVPQLLAIIKSSGERAAAHVGQGINAATTHIPEVESLIEALRAHASPFLRKLAEVDL
;
A
#
# COMPACT_ATOMS: atom_id res chain seq x y z
N MET A 1 67.25 49.50 22.33
CA MET A 1 66.31 48.40 22.61
C MET A 1 66.93 47.11 22.09
N THR A 2 67.39 46.29 23.01
CA THR A 2 67.99 44.97 22.77
C THR A 2 66.89 43.98 22.39
N PRO A 3 67.00 43.18 21.30
CA PRO A 3 66.12 42.04 21.10
C PRO A 3 66.61 40.87 21.98
N PRO A 4 65.69 40.05 22.51
CA PRO A 4 66.03 38.98 23.43
C PRO A 4 66.65 37.79 22.69
N SER A 5 67.71 37.25 23.28
CA SER A 5 68.31 35.96 22.98
C SER A 5 67.40 34.82 23.48
N GLY A 6 67.03 33.91 22.57
CA GLY A 6 66.24 32.74 22.88
C GLY A 6 65.95 31.89 21.64
N SER A 7 66.98 31.43 20.93
CA SER A 7 66.82 30.43 19.87
C SER A 7 66.61 29.05 20.49
N GLY A 8 65.36 28.73 20.85
CA GLY A 8 64.93 27.36 21.10
C GLY A 8 64.94 26.60 19.77
N SER A 9 65.93 25.74 19.57
CA SER A 9 65.93 24.76 18.48
C SER A 9 64.70 23.87 18.62
N ILE A 10 63.76 23.98 17.68
CA ILE A 10 62.66 23.01 17.54
C ILE A 10 63.25 21.80 16.81
N SER A 11 63.73 20.80 17.55
CA SER A 11 64.14 19.52 16.98
C SER A 11 63.01 18.50 17.10
N GLN A 12 62.63 17.89 15.99
CA GLN A 12 61.75 16.73 15.99
C GLN A 12 62.48 15.56 16.69
N PRO A 13 61.82 14.77 17.56
CA PRO A 13 62.47 13.65 18.22
C PRO A 13 63.06 12.67 17.19
N ALA A 14 64.30 12.23 17.39
CA ALA A 14 65.01 11.35 16.45
C ALA A 14 64.24 10.05 16.15
N SER A 15 63.45 9.55 17.11
CA SER A 15 62.58 8.38 16.94
C SER A 15 61.44 8.61 15.95
N VAL A 16 60.85 9.82 15.94
CA VAL A 16 59.78 10.19 15.01
C VAL A 16 60.35 10.36 13.61
N GLN A 17 61.52 11.00 13.49
CA GLN A 17 62.21 11.12 12.21
C GLN A 17 62.60 9.74 11.64
N LEU A 18 63.05 8.82 12.49
CA LEU A 18 63.38 7.44 12.12
C LEU A 18 62.15 6.67 11.62
N GLY A 19 60.99 6.85 12.27
CA GLY A 19 59.71 6.28 11.81
C GLY A 19 59.34 6.73 10.40
N ILE A 20 59.34 8.05 10.15
CA ILE A 20 59.01 8.65 8.84
C ILE A 20 59.95 8.15 7.73
N VAL A 21 61.25 8.08 8.02
CA VAL A 21 62.25 7.56 7.07
C VAL A 21 61.97 6.09 6.75
N GLY A 22 61.56 5.33 7.76
CA GLY A 22 61.22 3.93 7.60
C GLY A 22 59.95 3.67 6.78
N GLU A 23 58.87 4.41 7.05
CA GLU A 23 57.64 4.37 6.24
C GLU A 23 57.93 4.73 4.78
N SER A 24 58.76 5.76 4.56
CA SER A 24 59.17 6.19 3.21
C SER A 24 59.94 5.09 2.47
N ALA A 25 60.76 4.31 3.16
CA ALA A 25 61.52 3.20 2.58
C ALA A 25 60.60 2.04 2.15
N VAL A 26 59.64 1.66 3.00
CA VAL A 26 58.64 0.63 2.68
C VAL A 26 57.72 1.09 1.55
N LYS A 27 57.34 2.37 1.54
CA LYS A 27 56.60 2.97 0.42
C LYS A 27 57.39 2.86 -0.89
N LEU A 28 58.67 3.22 -0.88
CA LEU A 28 59.55 3.11 -2.06
C LEU A 28 59.69 1.66 -2.55
N PHE A 29 59.72 0.69 -1.63
CA PHE A 29 59.72 -0.73 -1.99
C PHE A 29 58.46 -1.10 -2.80
N PHE A 30 57.26 -0.74 -2.33
CA PHE A 30 56.03 -1.01 -3.07
C PHE A 30 55.92 -0.21 -4.38
N ASP A 31 56.41 1.04 -4.41
CA ASP A 31 56.51 1.83 -5.64
C ASP A 31 57.42 1.12 -6.68
N ARG A 32 58.53 0.50 -6.25
CA ARG A 32 59.45 -0.28 -7.12
C ARG A 32 58.86 -1.59 -7.61
N LEU A 33 57.97 -2.21 -6.83
CA LEU A 33 57.15 -3.36 -7.28
C LEU A 33 56.11 -2.98 -8.35
N GLY A 34 55.97 -1.69 -8.68
CA GLY A 34 54.95 -1.20 -9.59
C GLY A 34 53.56 -1.15 -8.95
N TRP A 35 53.45 -1.25 -7.62
CA TRP A 35 52.20 -1.17 -6.87
C TRP A 35 51.88 0.27 -6.46
N GLY A 36 50.65 0.53 -6.00
CA GLY A 36 50.17 1.87 -5.62
C GLY A 36 50.04 2.08 -4.12
N PRO A 37 51.12 2.44 -3.39
CA PRO A 37 51.05 2.74 -1.96
C PRO A 37 50.44 4.12 -1.69
N LEU A 38 49.45 4.14 -0.78
CA LEU A 38 48.68 5.28 -0.30
C LEU A 38 48.96 5.48 1.19
N SER A 39 49.53 6.63 1.56
CA SER A 39 49.77 6.97 2.98
C SER A 39 48.47 7.41 3.66
N THR A 40 48.24 6.94 4.88
CA THR A 40 46.99 7.18 5.65
C THR A 40 46.93 8.56 6.32
N GLY A 41 48.06 9.26 6.46
CA GLY A 41 48.14 10.62 7.01
C GLY A 41 48.19 10.69 8.56
N LYS A 42 47.93 11.87 9.14
CA LYS A 42 48.12 12.18 10.58
C LYS A 42 47.13 11.52 11.57
N HIS A 43 46.38 10.50 11.14
CA HIS A 43 45.41 9.79 11.97
C HIS A 43 45.95 8.40 12.30
N ASP A 44 46.46 8.22 13.53
CA ASP A 44 47.05 6.97 14.00
C ASP A 44 45.94 5.98 14.37
N LEU A 45 45.53 5.16 13.40
CA LEU A 45 44.70 3.96 13.59
C LEU A 45 45.54 2.68 13.56
N GLY A 46 46.88 2.80 13.61
CA GLY A 46 47.79 1.67 13.50
C GLY A 46 47.98 1.12 12.08
N THR A 47 47.72 1.87 11.00
CA THR A 47 48.11 1.46 9.63
C THR A 47 48.79 2.62 8.93
N ASP A 48 50.03 2.42 8.49
CA ASP A 48 50.85 3.49 7.90
C ASP A 48 50.61 3.62 6.37
N LEU A 49 50.40 2.50 5.68
CA LEU A 49 50.16 2.46 4.23
C LEU A 49 49.00 1.52 3.87
N PHE A 50 48.18 1.93 2.90
CA PHE A 50 47.36 1.02 2.10
C PHE A 50 48.00 0.84 0.73
N VAL A 51 48.18 -0.39 0.26
CA VAL A 51 48.87 -0.65 -1.01
C VAL A 51 47.90 -1.29 -2.00
N GLN A 52 47.64 -0.59 -3.10
CA GLN A 52 46.93 -1.12 -4.27
C GLN A 52 47.81 -2.13 -5.00
N LEU A 53 47.37 -3.39 -5.05
CA LEU A 53 48.12 -4.46 -5.66
C LEU A 53 47.93 -4.49 -7.17
N ARG A 54 49.00 -4.77 -7.90
CA ARG A 54 48.97 -4.96 -9.35
C ARG A 54 49.55 -6.31 -9.74
N ASP A 55 49.14 -6.83 -10.89
CA ASP A 55 49.75 -8.03 -11.47
C ASP A 55 51.13 -7.73 -12.08
N ARG A 56 51.74 -8.77 -12.68
CA ARG A 56 53.08 -8.66 -13.31
C ARG A 56 53.10 -7.73 -14.52
N GLU A 57 51.96 -7.47 -15.14
CA GLU A 57 51.82 -6.55 -16.28
C GLU A 57 51.52 -5.11 -15.82
N GLY A 58 51.45 -4.88 -14.50
CA GLY A 58 51.15 -3.58 -13.92
C GLY A 58 49.65 -3.23 -13.97
N VAL A 59 48.77 -4.21 -14.20
CA VAL A 59 47.31 -4.01 -14.18
C VAL A 59 46.84 -3.98 -12.73
N ASP A 60 46.04 -2.98 -12.39
CA ASP A 60 45.39 -2.87 -11.08
C ASP A 60 44.42 -4.05 -10.86
N LEU A 61 44.63 -4.81 -9.78
CA LEU A 61 43.82 -5.98 -9.43
C LEU A 61 42.54 -5.61 -8.64
N GLY A 62 42.36 -4.34 -8.31
CA GLY A 62 41.28 -3.79 -7.50
C GLY A 62 41.38 -4.16 -6.02
N ILE A 63 42.40 -4.90 -5.59
CA ILE A 63 42.61 -5.39 -4.21
C ILE A 63 43.73 -4.64 -3.51
N MET A 64 43.69 -4.61 -2.17
CA MET A 64 44.64 -3.87 -1.35
C MET A 64 45.16 -4.72 -0.19
N ILE A 65 46.27 -4.28 0.40
CA ILE A 65 46.75 -4.70 1.73
C ILE A 65 46.99 -3.48 2.61
N GLY A 66 46.80 -3.63 3.92
CA GLY A 66 47.24 -2.66 4.92
C GLY A 66 48.64 -3.01 5.42
N VAL A 67 49.48 -2.01 5.66
CA VAL A 67 50.86 -2.19 6.09
C VAL A 67 51.14 -1.31 7.29
N GLN A 68 51.52 -1.93 8.41
CA GLN A 68 52.11 -1.24 9.56
C GLN A 68 53.63 -1.39 9.49
N VAL A 69 54.36 -0.29 9.62
CA VAL A 69 55.81 -0.24 9.60
C VAL A 69 56.32 0.08 11.00
N LYS A 70 57.33 -0.67 11.45
CA LYS A 70 58.04 -0.41 12.71
C LYS A 70 59.54 -0.42 12.45
N THR A 71 60.17 0.73 12.68
CA THR A 71 61.58 0.96 12.33
C THR A 71 62.43 1.15 13.59
N GLY A 72 63.53 0.41 13.69
CA GLY A 72 64.52 0.53 14.76
C GLY A 72 65.11 -0.80 15.21
N ASP A 73 66.38 -0.78 15.63
CA ASP A 73 67.13 -1.98 16.04
C ASP A 73 66.51 -2.71 17.25
N THR A 74 65.67 -2.02 18.03
CA THR A 74 64.99 -2.58 19.20
C THR A 74 64.03 -3.70 18.86
N TRP A 75 63.47 -3.72 17.64
CA TRP A 75 62.53 -4.76 17.19
C TRP A 75 63.21 -6.13 16.94
N PHE A 76 64.55 -6.16 16.90
CA PHE A 76 65.35 -7.36 16.64
C PHE A 76 65.99 -7.96 17.89
N ARG A 77 65.58 -7.53 19.09
CA ARG A 77 66.19 -7.96 20.36
C ARG A 77 65.78 -9.35 20.83
N GLU A 78 64.55 -9.76 20.55
CA GLU A 78 63.97 -11.01 21.06
C GLU A 78 63.90 -12.06 19.95
N HIS A 79 65.06 -12.56 19.52
CA HIS A 79 65.13 -13.67 18.56
C HIS A 79 64.77 -15.00 19.24
N THR A 80 63.91 -15.79 18.60
CA THR A 80 63.33 -17.02 19.16
C THR A 80 63.11 -18.08 18.09
N ALA A 81 62.70 -19.27 18.50
CA ALA A 81 62.24 -20.34 17.62
C ALA A 81 60.86 -20.84 18.07
N ILE A 82 59.92 -20.96 17.13
CA ILE A 82 58.60 -21.60 17.33
C ILE A 82 58.55 -22.84 16.45
N GLY A 83 58.64 -24.02 17.07
CA GLY A 83 58.84 -25.26 16.33
C GLY A 83 60.17 -25.25 15.58
N GLU A 84 60.14 -25.45 14.27
CA GLU A 84 61.32 -25.42 13.38
C GLU A 84 61.61 -24.03 12.78
N ARG A 85 60.79 -23.02 13.08
CA ARG A 85 60.87 -21.70 12.45
C ARG A 85 61.49 -20.66 13.37
N HIS A 86 62.42 -19.87 12.85
CA HIS A 86 63.16 -18.84 13.56
C HIS A 86 62.59 -17.44 13.25
N GLY A 87 62.84 -16.47 14.13
CA GLY A 87 62.29 -15.12 13.98
C GLY A 87 62.36 -14.27 15.24
N TRP A 88 61.60 -13.18 15.26
CA TRP A 88 61.57 -12.20 16.34
C TRP A 88 60.15 -12.00 16.89
N TRP A 89 60.03 -11.73 18.20
CA TRP A 89 58.77 -11.25 18.76
C TRP A 89 58.64 -9.73 18.62
N PHE A 90 57.62 -9.29 17.88
CA PHE A 90 57.09 -7.94 17.98
C PHE A 90 56.13 -7.86 19.18
N ARG A 91 56.22 -6.79 19.97
CA ARG A 91 55.35 -6.56 21.13
C ARG A 91 54.82 -5.12 21.12
N GLU A 92 53.55 -4.95 21.40
CA GLU A 92 52.90 -3.66 21.57
C GLU A 92 52.23 -3.59 22.94
N GLY A 93 52.42 -2.47 23.65
CA GLY A 93 52.07 -2.30 25.07
C GLY A 93 50.60 -2.03 25.36
N ASP A 94 49.73 -2.08 24.36
CA ASP A 94 48.28 -2.00 24.52
C ASP A 94 47.56 -2.87 23.47
N GLN A 95 46.24 -2.97 23.57
CA GLN A 95 45.42 -3.81 22.67
C GLN A 95 44.64 -2.97 21.63
N LYS A 96 44.92 -1.66 21.50
CA LYS A 96 44.05 -0.72 20.78
C LYS A 96 43.89 -1.08 19.29
N HIS A 97 44.95 -1.57 18.66
CA HIS A 97 44.96 -1.88 17.23
C HIS A 97 44.65 -3.35 16.91
N ARG A 98 44.50 -4.21 17.92
CA ARG A 98 44.31 -5.67 17.73
C ARG A 98 43.10 -5.99 16.87
N ASN A 99 41.91 -5.55 17.29
CA ASN A 99 40.67 -5.84 16.57
C ASN A 99 40.66 -5.13 15.22
N TYR A 100 41.27 -3.94 15.15
CA TYR A 100 41.41 -3.21 13.90
C TYR A 100 42.22 -4.00 12.87
N TRP A 101 43.36 -4.59 13.22
CA TRP A 101 44.17 -5.39 12.30
C TRP A 101 43.58 -6.77 12.02
N ALA A 102 43.12 -7.46 13.06
CA ALA A 102 42.73 -8.86 12.95
C ALA A 102 41.42 -9.06 12.18
N ASP A 103 40.48 -8.11 12.27
CA ASP A 103 39.14 -8.22 11.73
C ASP A 103 38.93 -7.30 10.49
N HIS A 104 39.99 -6.67 9.98
CA HIS A 104 39.89 -5.78 8.83
C HIS A 104 39.62 -6.55 7.53
N HIS A 105 38.72 -6.02 6.69
CA HIS A 105 38.37 -6.60 5.38
C HIS A 105 39.53 -6.54 4.35
N ILE A 106 40.41 -5.56 4.50
CA ILE A 106 41.71 -5.51 3.83
C ILE A 106 42.72 -6.22 4.74
N PRO A 107 43.39 -7.30 4.29
CA PRO A 107 44.34 -8.00 5.13
C PRO A 107 45.56 -7.12 5.43
N HIS A 108 46.06 -7.23 6.66
CA HIS A 108 47.16 -6.43 7.16
C HIS A 108 48.46 -7.22 7.29
N ILE A 109 49.58 -6.54 7.09
CA ILE A 109 50.91 -7.04 7.41
C ILE A 109 51.65 -6.05 8.32
N LEU A 110 52.48 -6.60 9.19
CA LEU A 110 53.49 -5.86 9.94
C LEU A 110 54.82 -6.00 9.22
N VAL A 111 55.51 -4.89 8.98
CA VAL A 111 56.89 -4.83 8.50
C VAL A 111 57.77 -4.29 9.61
N ILE A 112 58.75 -5.08 10.05
CA ILE A 112 59.80 -4.62 10.96
C ILE A 112 61.09 -4.42 10.18
N GLN A 113 61.79 -3.32 10.46
CA GLN A 113 63.09 -3.06 9.84
C GLN A 113 64.09 -2.40 10.78
N ASP A 114 65.38 -2.71 10.61
CA ASP A 114 66.45 -2.14 11.42
C ASP A 114 66.71 -0.68 11.03
N ALA A 115 67.46 0.06 11.85
CA ALA A 115 67.64 1.51 11.65
C ALA A 115 68.34 1.85 10.32
N LYS A 116 69.09 0.89 9.76
CA LYS A 116 69.78 1.01 8.47
C LYS A 116 69.01 0.46 7.27
N GLN A 117 67.87 -0.19 7.50
CA GLN A 117 67.06 -0.87 6.48
C GLN A 117 67.82 -2.01 5.77
N GLU A 118 68.84 -2.57 6.41
CA GLU A 118 69.58 -3.75 5.95
C GLU A 118 68.81 -5.05 6.26
N LYS A 119 67.97 -5.01 7.30
CA LYS A 119 67.08 -6.10 7.72
C LYS A 119 65.64 -5.64 7.63
N GLN A 120 64.85 -6.30 6.78
CA GLN A 120 63.44 -6.00 6.57
C GLN A 120 62.67 -7.32 6.53
N PHE A 121 61.75 -7.53 7.48
CA PHE A 121 60.96 -8.75 7.57
C PHE A 121 59.50 -8.41 7.79
N TRP A 122 58.60 -9.34 7.43
CA TRP A 122 57.17 -9.12 7.56
C TRP A 122 56.42 -10.29 8.18
N ALA A 123 55.28 -9.99 8.77
CA ALA A 123 54.33 -10.98 9.28
C ALA A 123 52.90 -10.58 8.93
N ARG A 124 52.05 -11.57 8.67
CA ARG A 124 50.61 -11.37 8.54
C ARG A 124 50.02 -10.99 9.89
N LEU A 125 49.06 -10.08 9.90
CA LEU A 125 48.29 -9.69 11.08
C LEU A 125 46.88 -10.26 10.96
N ASP A 126 46.56 -11.28 11.75
CA ASP A 126 45.22 -11.87 11.88
C ASP A 126 45.00 -12.51 13.27
N ASN A 127 43.80 -13.05 13.50
CA ASN A 127 43.44 -13.70 14.76
C ASN A 127 44.29 -14.94 15.13
N LYS A 128 45.09 -15.48 14.20
CA LYS A 128 46.01 -16.61 14.44
C LYS A 128 47.43 -16.16 14.73
N THR A 129 47.85 -15.00 14.20
CA THR A 129 49.22 -14.50 14.35
C THR A 129 49.38 -13.47 15.47
N ILE A 130 48.28 -12.81 15.88
CA ILE A 130 48.27 -11.86 16.99
C ILE A 130 47.89 -12.58 18.28
N GLU A 131 48.85 -12.69 19.20
CA GLU A 131 48.64 -13.28 20.52
C GLU A 131 48.45 -12.19 21.58
N THR A 132 47.38 -12.31 22.37
CA THR A 132 47.13 -11.43 23.51
C THR A 132 47.97 -11.84 24.71
N THR A 133 48.55 -10.86 25.40
CA THR A 133 49.34 -11.03 26.63
C THR A 133 48.84 -10.08 27.72
N ASP A 134 49.23 -10.32 28.97
CA ASP A 134 48.87 -9.44 30.10
C ASP A 134 49.36 -7.99 29.93
N ALA A 135 50.34 -7.76 29.04
CA ALA A 135 50.96 -6.46 28.79
C ALA A 135 50.59 -5.85 27.41
N GLY A 136 49.64 -6.43 26.67
CA GLY A 136 49.25 -5.96 25.34
C GLY A 136 49.18 -7.09 24.31
N ILE A 137 49.80 -6.94 23.14
CA ILE A 137 49.84 -7.97 22.09
C ILE A 137 51.26 -8.34 21.70
N ARG A 138 51.44 -9.54 21.16
CA ARG A 138 52.68 -9.97 20.49
C ARG A 138 52.40 -10.65 19.16
N VAL A 139 53.33 -10.49 18.21
CA VAL A 139 53.28 -11.09 16.87
C VAL A 139 54.65 -11.71 16.58
N PHE A 140 54.66 -12.98 16.15
CA PHE A 140 55.90 -13.63 15.72
C PHE A 140 56.21 -13.21 14.29
N VAL A 141 57.39 -12.61 14.08
CA VAL A 141 57.90 -12.18 12.78
C VAL A 141 58.99 -13.13 12.31
N PRO A 142 58.71 -14.02 11.34
CA PRO A 142 59.67 -15.01 10.89
C PRO A 142 60.85 -14.42 10.13
N ASP A 143 62.03 -15.04 10.25
CA ASP A 143 63.24 -14.64 9.54
C ASP A 143 63.31 -15.14 8.08
N ASP A 144 62.45 -16.08 7.72
CA ASP A 144 62.26 -16.54 6.34
C ASP A 144 61.31 -15.63 5.52
N GLN A 145 60.67 -14.65 6.16
CA GLN A 145 59.76 -13.68 5.53
C GLN A 145 60.47 -12.36 5.26
N GLN A 146 61.55 -12.38 4.49
CA GLN A 146 62.27 -11.17 4.11
C GLN A 146 61.42 -10.32 3.15
N LEU A 147 61.44 -8.99 3.32
CA LEU A 147 60.75 -8.06 2.43
C LEU A 147 61.43 -8.09 1.04
N SER A 148 60.82 -8.80 0.08
CA SER A 148 61.34 -8.99 -1.27
C SER A 148 60.22 -9.14 -2.30
N ASP A 149 60.55 -9.00 -3.58
CA ASP A 149 59.61 -9.13 -4.69
C ASP A 149 58.97 -10.52 -4.78
N GLU A 150 59.61 -11.55 -4.21
CA GLU A 150 59.09 -12.93 -4.16
C GLU A 150 57.81 -13.03 -3.32
N CYS A 151 57.60 -12.11 -2.36
CA CYS A 151 56.42 -12.08 -1.51
C CYS A 151 55.15 -11.58 -2.22
N ALA A 152 55.29 -10.96 -3.40
CA ALA A 152 54.18 -10.33 -4.11
C ALA A 152 53.01 -11.29 -4.38
N GLY A 153 53.31 -12.52 -4.80
CA GLY A 153 52.27 -13.55 -5.04
C GLY A 153 51.53 -13.98 -3.77
N LEU A 154 52.22 -14.01 -2.62
CA LEU A 154 51.61 -14.34 -1.33
C LEU A 154 50.63 -13.26 -0.88
N TRP A 155 51.00 -11.99 -1.02
CA TRP A 155 50.11 -10.87 -0.67
C TRP A 155 48.92 -10.73 -1.61
N ILE A 156 49.10 -10.98 -2.92
CA ILE A 156 48.00 -11.05 -3.88
C ILE A 156 47.03 -12.17 -3.48
N ASN A 157 47.52 -13.37 -3.18
CA ASN A 157 46.65 -14.48 -2.75
C ASN A 157 45.92 -14.17 -1.45
N MET A 158 46.63 -13.59 -0.47
CA MET A 158 46.04 -13.18 0.80
C MET A 158 44.92 -12.14 0.62
N ALA A 159 45.13 -11.13 -0.24
CA ALA A 159 44.13 -10.12 -0.56
C ALA A 159 42.97 -10.66 -1.43
N ALA A 160 43.25 -11.61 -2.32
CA ALA A 160 42.23 -12.29 -3.12
C ALA A 160 41.37 -13.23 -2.27
N GLU A 161 41.94 -13.93 -1.29
CA GLU A 161 41.21 -14.76 -0.32
C GLU A 161 40.30 -13.92 0.57
N ALA A 162 40.78 -12.78 1.07
CA ALA A 162 39.96 -11.82 1.80
C ALA A 162 38.81 -11.25 0.94
N ARG A 163 38.98 -11.20 -0.38
CA ARG A 163 37.98 -10.75 -1.35
C ARG A 163 37.04 -11.84 -1.84
N LYS A 164 37.22 -13.13 -1.53
CA LYS A 164 36.24 -14.16 -1.89
C LYS A 164 34.89 -13.73 -1.32
N LEU A 165 34.00 -13.28 -2.20
CA LEU A 165 32.63 -12.88 -1.90
C LEU A 165 32.05 -13.94 -0.97
N GLN A 166 31.48 -13.53 0.17
CA GLN A 166 30.70 -14.45 0.99
C GLN A 166 29.59 -15.01 0.10
N SER A 167 29.77 -16.23 -0.39
CA SER A 167 28.69 -16.95 -1.06
C SER A 167 27.69 -17.35 0.00
N PHE A 168 26.46 -16.85 -0.13
CA PHE A 168 25.35 -17.22 0.75
C PHE A 168 24.59 -18.44 0.23
N GLU A 169 25.05 -19.08 -0.84
CA GLU A 169 24.50 -20.35 -1.32
C GLU A 169 24.67 -21.43 -0.24
N GLY A 170 23.61 -22.19 0.04
CA GLY A 170 23.62 -23.21 1.10
C GLY A 170 23.57 -22.68 2.54
N SER A 171 23.73 -21.36 2.76
CA SER A 171 23.75 -20.75 4.11
C SER A 171 22.50 -21.04 4.93
N ARG A 172 21.35 -21.28 4.30
CA ARG A 172 20.10 -21.69 4.99
C ARG A 172 20.27 -22.95 5.85
N TRP A 173 21.22 -23.83 5.50
CA TRP A 173 21.52 -25.06 6.21
C TRP A 173 22.82 -24.98 7.02
N THR A 174 23.84 -24.28 6.52
CA THR A 174 25.21 -24.31 7.08
C THR A 174 25.55 -23.17 8.02
N PHE A 175 24.74 -22.10 8.05
CA PHE A 175 25.00 -20.95 8.90
C PHE A 175 24.88 -21.33 10.39
N ASN A 176 25.81 -20.81 11.20
CA ASN A 176 25.76 -20.93 12.65
C ASN A 176 26.07 -19.57 13.28
N ILE A 177 25.10 -19.01 14.00
CA ILE A 177 25.20 -17.69 14.62
C ILE A 177 26.32 -17.60 15.66
N THR A 178 26.73 -18.71 16.28
CA THR A 178 27.79 -18.71 17.29
C THR A 178 29.19 -18.40 16.71
N GLN A 179 29.33 -18.40 15.39
CA GLN A 179 30.55 -17.97 14.70
C GLN A 179 30.68 -16.44 14.66
N LEU A 180 29.60 -15.70 14.92
CA LEU A 180 29.59 -14.24 14.97
C LEU A 180 29.81 -13.73 16.40
N PRO A 181 30.40 -12.54 16.57
CA PRO A 181 30.42 -11.85 17.86
C PRO A 181 29.00 -11.66 18.40
N GLN A 182 28.81 -11.85 19.72
CA GLN A 182 27.49 -11.67 20.36
C GLN A 182 26.88 -10.28 20.15
N SER A 183 27.72 -9.26 19.91
CA SER A 183 27.26 -7.91 19.58
C SER A 183 26.49 -7.84 18.23
N GLU A 184 26.67 -8.80 17.33
CA GLU A 184 25.96 -8.88 16.06
C GLU A 184 24.68 -9.74 16.12
N TRP A 185 24.56 -10.60 17.13
CA TRP A 185 23.45 -11.55 17.23
C TRP A 185 22.06 -10.88 17.17
N PRO A 186 21.80 -9.73 17.81
CA PRO A 186 20.50 -9.08 17.72
C PRO A 186 20.12 -8.70 16.28
N ARG A 187 21.07 -8.13 15.52
CA ARG A 187 20.84 -7.75 14.11
C ARG A 187 20.61 -8.98 13.24
N TYR A 188 21.37 -10.06 13.42
CA TYR A 188 21.18 -11.29 12.65
C TYR A 188 19.88 -12.02 13.00
N ALA A 189 19.49 -12.04 14.28
CA ALA A 189 18.22 -12.63 14.72
C ALA A 189 17.02 -11.92 14.11
N LEU A 190 17.07 -10.59 14.03
CA LEU A 190 15.95 -9.76 13.59
C LEU A 190 15.93 -9.49 12.07
N LEU A 191 17.08 -9.31 11.43
CA LEU A 191 17.19 -8.91 10.01
C LEU A 191 17.49 -10.09 9.08
N ALA A 192 18.21 -11.09 9.58
CA ALA A 192 18.62 -12.29 8.85
C ALA A 192 17.98 -13.56 9.45
N SER A 193 16.75 -13.41 9.98
CA SER A 193 15.98 -14.44 10.68
C SER A 193 15.94 -15.77 9.93
N ARG A 194 15.88 -15.72 8.59
CA ARG A 194 15.89 -16.90 7.72
C ARG A 194 17.06 -17.84 7.99
N ILE A 195 18.28 -17.32 8.11
CA ILE A 195 19.48 -18.15 8.31
C ILE A 195 19.76 -18.38 9.80
N THR A 196 19.34 -17.45 10.65
CA THR A 196 19.49 -17.57 12.11
C THR A 196 18.53 -18.60 12.69
N ALA A 197 17.28 -18.67 12.23
CA ALA A 197 16.31 -19.65 12.72
C ALA A 197 16.69 -21.06 12.23
N PRO A 198 16.67 -22.09 13.11
CA PRO A 198 16.99 -23.46 12.73
C PRO A 198 16.08 -23.93 11.60
N HIS A 199 16.63 -24.66 10.63
CA HIS A 199 15.85 -25.11 9.49
C HIS A 199 14.78 -26.13 9.93
N PRO A 200 13.52 -26.07 9.44
CA PRO A 200 12.47 -27.01 9.86
C PRO A 200 12.86 -28.49 9.70
N ASN A 201 13.63 -28.82 8.67
CA ASN A 201 14.10 -30.18 8.39
C ASN A 201 15.39 -30.59 9.12
N GLN A 202 16.01 -29.73 9.94
CA GLN A 202 17.11 -30.13 10.83
C GLN A 202 16.62 -30.86 12.09
N GLY A 203 15.30 -30.92 12.29
CA GLY A 203 14.71 -31.53 13.48
C GLY A 203 14.89 -30.66 14.73
N PHE A 204 14.83 -31.31 15.89
CA PHE A 204 14.90 -30.68 17.21
C PHE A 204 16.03 -31.28 18.07
N GLU A 205 17.04 -31.90 17.45
CA GLU A 205 18.10 -32.67 18.14
C GLU A 205 19.15 -31.81 18.86
N VAL A 206 19.18 -30.50 18.59
CA VAL A 206 20.15 -29.56 19.17
C VAL A 206 19.36 -28.42 19.83
N PRO A 207 19.68 -28.03 21.08
CA PRO A 207 19.01 -26.91 21.75
C PRO A 207 19.30 -25.59 21.02
N ILE A 208 18.31 -24.71 21.03
CA ILE A 208 18.43 -23.37 20.45
C ILE A 208 18.95 -22.36 21.48
N ASN A 209 19.63 -21.31 21.01
CA ASN A 209 19.96 -20.14 21.82
C ASN A 209 18.91 -19.00 21.67
N TRP A 210 19.04 -17.95 22.47
CA TRP A 210 18.07 -16.83 22.49
C TRP A 210 17.95 -16.09 21.15
N ALA A 211 19.01 -16.03 20.35
CA ALA A 211 18.98 -15.37 19.05
C ALA A 211 18.25 -16.21 18.00
N GLU A 212 18.40 -17.53 18.06
CA GLU A 212 17.65 -18.49 17.25
C GLU A 212 16.16 -18.50 17.64
N ALA A 213 15.84 -18.41 18.94
CA ALA A 213 14.47 -18.26 19.42
C ALA A 213 13.83 -16.94 18.94
N THR A 214 14.56 -15.83 19.05
CA THR A 214 14.13 -14.52 18.50
C THR A 214 13.86 -14.61 17.01
N ALA A 215 14.75 -15.28 16.25
CA ALA A 215 14.58 -15.48 14.81
C ALA A 215 13.34 -16.33 14.48
N LEU A 216 13.02 -17.36 15.27
CA LEU A 216 11.77 -18.13 15.11
C LEU A 216 10.52 -17.25 15.27
N CYS A 217 10.53 -16.29 16.20
CA CYS A 217 9.44 -15.32 16.34
C CYS A 217 9.30 -14.42 15.10
N ILE A 218 10.42 -13.92 14.56
CA ILE A 218 10.42 -13.10 13.33
C ILE A 218 10.02 -13.91 12.09
N GLU A 219 10.26 -15.23 12.08
CA GLU A 219 9.72 -16.16 11.07
C GLU A 219 8.23 -16.51 11.28
N ALA A 220 7.58 -15.89 12.28
CA ALA A 220 6.20 -16.13 12.68
C ALA A 220 5.91 -17.60 13.04
N ASP A 221 6.88 -18.28 13.66
CA ASP A 221 6.82 -19.71 14.01
C ASP A 221 7.18 -19.95 15.49
N SER A 222 6.60 -19.14 16.39
CA SER A 222 6.85 -19.20 17.85
C SER A 222 6.55 -20.58 18.45
N ARG A 223 5.62 -21.34 17.87
CA ARG A 223 5.29 -22.72 18.27
C ARG A 223 6.48 -23.67 18.23
N ARG A 224 7.46 -23.44 17.34
CA ARG A 224 8.69 -24.24 17.30
C ARG A 224 9.59 -23.98 18.50
N TRP A 225 9.62 -22.74 19.02
CA TRP A 225 10.33 -22.45 20.26
C TRP A 225 9.72 -23.24 21.42
N GLU A 226 8.40 -23.26 21.58
CA GLU A 226 7.75 -24.10 22.60
C GLU A 226 8.14 -25.59 22.50
N HIS A 227 8.34 -26.09 21.28
CA HIS A 227 8.75 -27.47 21.07
C HIS A 227 10.18 -27.73 21.58
N PHE A 228 11.12 -26.82 21.32
CA PHE A 228 12.46 -26.90 21.89
C PHE A 228 12.45 -26.81 23.42
N ALA A 229 11.65 -25.88 23.99
CA ALA A 229 11.55 -25.71 25.44
C ALA A 229 10.98 -26.95 26.16
N LYS A 230 10.13 -27.74 25.50
CA LYS A 230 9.64 -29.02 26.03
C LYS A 230 10.68 -30.14 26.02
N GLN A 231 11.76 -30.00 25.24
CA GLN A 231 12.78 -31.02 25.07
C GLN A 231 14.06 -30.76 25.87
N TYR A 232 14.38 -29.50 26.13
CA TYR A 232 15.63 -29.11 26.77
C TYR A 232 15.36 -28.16 27.95
N ASP A 233 15.82 -28.55 29.14
CA ASP A 233 15.69 -27.73 30.35
C ASP A 233 16.43 -26.38 30.25
N ASP A 234 17.52 -26.34 29.48
CA ASP A 234 18.32 -25.12 29.24
C ASP A 234 17.66 -24.13 28.25
N VAL A 235 16.57 -24.52 27.58
CA VAL A 235 15.80 -23.68 26.68
C VAL A 235 14.50 -23.27 27.39
N PRO A 236 14.41 -22.04 27.94
CA PRO A 236 13.18 -21.62 28.61
C PRO A 236 12.03 -21.52 27.62
N SER A 237 10.81 -21.78 28.09
CA SER A 237 9.61 -21.49 27.30
C SER A 237 9.44 -19.98 27.09
N PRO A 238 8.65 -19.52 26.10
CA PRO A 238 8.37 -18.08 25.95
C PRO A 238 7.83 -17.40 27.22
N ALA A 239 7.09 -18.14 28.06
CA ALA A 239 6.60 -17.66 29.34
C ALA A 239 7.71 -17.55 30.39
N ASP A 240 8.49 -18.63 30.57
CA ASP A 240 9.56 -18.67 31.58
C ASP A 240 10.76 -17.78 31.22
N ALA A 241 10.96 -17.52 29.94
CA ALA A 241 12.06 -16.70 29.43
C ALA A 241 11.99 -15.23 29.90
N GLN A 242 10.82 -14.76 30.33
CA GLN A 242 10.61 -13.40 30.87
C GLN A 242 11.38 -13.16 32.17
N ASP A 243 11.56 -14.23 32.96
CA ASP A 243 12.24 -14.20 34.26
C ASP A 243 13.66 -14.79 34.19
N SER A 244 14.19 -15.00 32.98
CA SER A 244 15.52 -15.59 32.78
C SER A 244 16.64 -14.65 33.25
N ASP A 245 17.65 -15.22 33.91
CA ASP A 245 18.91 -14.52 34.24
C ASP A 245 19.65 -14.03 32.98
N ASN A 246 19.43 -14.68 31.83
CA ASN A 246 20.02 -14.25 30.57
C ASN A 246 19.21 -13.11 29.93
N PRO A 247 19.78 -11.91 29.75
CA PRO A 247 19.08 -10.77 29.13
C PRO A 247 18.58 -11.05 27.71
N GLY A 248 19.27 -11.92 26.95
CA GLY A 248 18.85 -12.31 25.61
C GLY A 248 17.56 -13.11 25.58
N TRP A 249 17.32 -13.99 26.56
CA TRP A 249 16.07 -14.75 26.68
C TRP A 249 14.89 -13.84 27.06
N ARG A 250 15.12 -12.88 27.96
CA ARG A 250 14.11 -11.85 28.30
C ARG A 250 13.73 -11.01 27.09
N PHE A 251 14.72 -10.62 26.28
CA PHE A 251 14.49 -9.94 25.01
C PHE A 251 13.68 -10.80 24.02
N ALA A 252 14.05 -12.08 23.85
CA ALA A 252 13.33 -13.01 22.98
C ALA A 252 11.86 -13.18 23.39
N ALA A 253 11.58 -13.25 24.69
CA ALA A 253 10.22 -13.33 25.23
C ALA A 253 9.40 -12.07 24.91
N ALA A 254 10.01 -10.89 25.06
CA ALA A 254 9.36 -9.63 24.73
C ALA A 254 9.06 -9.52 23.22
N VAL A 255 9.97 -10.01 22.35
CA VAL A 255 9.74 -10.08 20.90
C VAL A 255 8.63 -11.07 20.56
N ALA A 256 8.58 -12.25 21.18
CA ALA A 256 7.53 -13.23 20.95
C ALA A 256 6.14 -12.65 21.24
N SER A 257 5.97 -12.06 22.42
CA SER A 257 4.73 -11.39 22.81
C SER A 257 4.32 -10.31 21.80
N TRP A 258 5.28 -9.49 21.36
CA TRP A 258 5.00 -8.44 20.38
C TRP A 258 4.56 -8.98 19.02
N THR A 259 5.21 -10.04 18.52
CA THR A 259 4.81 -10.68 17.24
C THR A 259 3.44 -11.35 17.31
N GLU A 260 2.95 -11.66 18.51
CA GLU A 260 1.61 -12.18 18.77
C GLU A 260 0.57 -11.07 19.05
N GLY A 261 0.99 -9.80 19.02
CA GLY A 261 0.12 -8.63 19.12
C GLY A 261 0.19 -7.87 20.45
N ASP A 262 0.95 -8.34 21.45
CA ASP A 262 1.10 -7.67 22.74
C ASP A 262 2.52 -7.13 22.97
N SER A 263 2.67 -5.81 22.98
CA SER A 263 3.95 -5.14 23.24
C SER A 263 4.20 -4.77 24.71
N HIS A 264 3.35 -5.18 25.66
CA HIS A 264 3.53 -4.83 27.08
C HIS A 264 4.92 -5.26 27.61
N LEU A 265 5.36 -6.47 27.26
CA LEU A 265 6.68 -6.96 27.67
C LEU A 265 7.84 -6.18 27.07
N LEU A 266 7.70 -5.65 25.84
CA LEU A 266 8.70 -4.73 25.29
C LEU A 266 8.73 -3.41 26.07
N GLU A 267 7.57 -2.88 26.47
CA GLU A 267 7.48 -1.63 27.23
C GLU A 267 8.04 -1.75 28.65
N SER A 268 7.88 -2.91 29.30
CA SER A 268 8.31 -3.14 30.68
C SER A 268 9.71 -3.73 30.84
N LEU A 269 10.42 -4.05 29.74
CA LEU A 269 11.74 -4.68 29.79
C LEU A 269 12.79 -3.75 30.41
N ASP A 270 13.50 -4.22 31.44
CA ASP A 270 14.60 -3.47 32.06
C ASP A 270 15.84 -3.44 31.13
N THR A 271 15.98 -2.32 30.41
CA THR A 271 17.06 -2.10 29.45
C THR A 271 18.43 -1.86 30.09
N THR A 272 18.50 -1.52 31.39
CA THR A 272 19.78 -1.24 32.06
C THR A 272 20.67 -2.46 32.20
N THR A 273 20.06 -3.65 32.15
CA THR A 273 20.74 -4.95 32.21
C THR A 273 21.10 -5.53 30.83
N LEU A 274 20.64 -4.89 29.75
CA LEU A 274 20.90 -5.36 28.39
C LEU A 274 22.27 -4.88 27.88
N PRO A 275 23.02 -5.71 27.14
CA PRO A 275 24.17 -5.26 26.35
C PRO A 275 23.80 -4.15 25.35
N PRO A 276 24.73 -3.26 24.98
CA PRO A 276 24.43 -2.11 24.10
C PRO A 276 23.71 -2.46 22.79
N SER A 277 24.13 -3.52 22.09
CA SER A 277 23.47 -3.93 20.83
C SER A 277 22.06 -4.47 21.03
N LEU A 278 21.78 -5.10 22.19
CA LEU A 278 20.43 -5.54 22.56
C LEU A 278 19.55 -4.35 22.98
N GLN A 279 20.10 -3.32 23.62
CA GLN A 279 19.36 -2.08 23.89
C GLN A 279 18.91 -1.41 22.58
N VAL A 280 19.78 -1.36 21.57
CA VAL A 280 19.43 -0.82 20.26
C VAL A 280 18.36 -1.66 19.56
N ALA A 281 18.51 -2.99 19.55
CA ALA A 281 17.52 -3.89 18.99
C ALA A 281 16.14 -3.76 19.67
N HIS A 282 16.13 -3.66 21.00
CA HIS A 282 14.94 -3.36 21.80
C HIS A 282 14.33 -2.02 21.42
N ALA A 283 15.12 -0.95 21.36
CA ALA A 283 14.65 0.37 20.99
C ALA A 283 14.00 0.37 19.59
N VAL A 284 14.57 -0.37 18.62
CA VAL A 284 13.97 -0.53 17.29
C VAL A 284 12.63 -1.26 17.37
N CYS A 285 12.57 -2.45 17.99
CA CYS A 285 11.31 -3.21 18.12
C CYS A 285 10.22 -2.42 18.85
N LEU A 286 10.57 -1.80 19.98
CA LEU A 286 9.64 -1.00 20.77
C LEU A 286 9.19 0.26 19.99
N SER A 287 10.08 0.91 19.24
CA SER A 287 9.69 2.06 18.41
C SER A 287 8.63 1.70 17.36
N LEU A 288 8.70 0.50 16.79
CA LEU A 288 7.71 0.00 15.82
C LEU A 288 6.38 -0.31 16.52
N ALA A 289 6.41 -0.94 17.69
CA ALA A 289 5.21 -1.18 18.50
C ALA A 289 4.51 0.11 18.94
N LEU A 290 5.28 1.13 19.36
CA LEU A 290 4.76 2.45 19.71
C LEU A 290 4.13 3.15 18.50
N GLN A 291 4.74 3.04 17.32
CA GLN A 291 4.18 3.57 16.07
C GLN A 291 2.85 2.89 15.70
N ASP A 292 2.75 1.56 15.86
CA ASP A 292 1.50 0.82 15.61
C ASP A 292 0.37 1.28 16.56
N ARG A 293 0.71 1.75 17.76
CA ARG A 293 -0.23 2.35 18.74
C ARG A 293 -0.43 3.85 18.57
N GLY A 294 0.12 4.47 17.53
CA GLY A 294 0.02 5.91 17.26
C GLY A 294 0.88 6.80 18.18
N ARG A 295 1.74 6.24 19.03
CA ARG A 295 2.64 6.96 19.97
C ARG A 295 3.94 7.39 19.29
N ARG A 296 3.81 8.12 18.17
CA ARG A 296 4.94 8.51 17.29
C ARG A 296 6.02 9.34 17.99
N HIS A 297 5.61 10.30 18.83
CA HIS A 297 6.56 11.14 19.57
C HIS A 297 7.40 10.33 20.56
N ASP A 298 6.78 9.37 21.26
CA ASP A 298 7.48 8.46 22.17
C ASP A 298 8.49 7.61 21.39
N ALA A 299 8.12 7.10 20.21
CA ALA A 299 9.02 6.35 19.34
C ALA A 299 10.23 7.19 18.87
N ILE A 300 10.01 8.44 18.45
CA ILE A 300 11.09 9.36 18.03
C ILE A 300 12.05 9.63 19.20
N ASN A 301 11.50 9.91 20.38
CA ASN A 301 12.30 10.21 21.57
C ASN A 301 13.13 9.00 22.01
N LEU A 302 12.52 7.81 22.02
CA LEU A 302 13.20 6.55 22.33
C LEU A 302 14.36 6.29 21.36
N LEU A 303 14.12 6.36 20.05
CA LEU A 303 15.18 6.11 19.07
C LEU A 303 16.32 7.12 19.21
N ARG A 304 16.00 8.41 19.44
CA ARG A 304 17.01 9.46 19.64
C ARG A 304 17.80 9.30 20.93
N SER A 305 17.23 8.78 22.01
CA SER A 305 17.97 8.60 23.28
C SER A 305 19.07 7.54 23.20
N HIS A 306 19.00 6.64 22.21
CA HIS A 306 20.04 5.65 21.92
C HIS A 306 21.03 6.09 20.84
N ARG A 307 20.88 7.32 20.32
CA ARG A 307 21.84 7.88 19.36
C ARG A 307 23.02 8.52 20.07
N THR A 308 24.21 8.28 19.55
CA THR A 308 25.46 8.86 20.05
C THR A 308 26.09 9.74 18.98
N ASP A 309 26.37 11.00 19.30
CA ASP A 309 27.03 11.92 18.37
C ASP A 309 28.42 11.42 17.98
N ARG A 310 28.74 11.44 16.68
CA ARG A 310 30.03 11.04 16.09
C ARG A 310 30.44 9.58 16.33
N GLU A 311 29.51 8.73 16.77
CA GLU A 311 29.70 7.29 16.75
C GLU A 311 29.30 6.74 15.39
N TYR A 312 30.22 5.98 14.80
CA TYR A 312 30.11 5.39 13.49
C TYR A 312 29.99 3.87 13.73
N SER A 313 28.77 3.32 13.68
CA SER A 313 28.50 1.88 13.84
C SER A 313 27.24 1.42 13.09
N ALA A 314 27.10 0.10 12.88
CA ALA A 314 25.91 -0.49 12.25
C ALA A 314 24.62 -0.21 13.04
N ASP A 315 24.71 -0.18 14.38
CA ASP A 315 23.59 0.16 15.26
C ASP A 315 23.16 1.62 15.10
N GLN A 316 24.10 2.56 15.06
CA GLN A 316 23.80 3.98 14.85
C GLN A 316 23.20 4.22 13.46
N ALA A 317 23.71 3.54 12.44
CA ALA A 317 23.15 3.64 11.09
C ALA A 317 21.74 3.05 11.00
N TRP A 318 21.47 1.97 11.74
CA TRP A 318 20.16 1.34 11.83
C TRP A 318 19.14 2.23 12.55
N LEU A 319 19.52 2.81 13.70
CA LEU A 319 18.73 3.81 14.42
C LEU A 319 18.42 5.02 13.53
N ALA A 320 19.38 5.51 12.75
CA ALA A 320 19.17 6.64 11.86
C ALA A 320 18.09 6.36 10.79
N VAL A 321 18.03 5.15 10.23
CA VAL A 321 16.93 4.76 9.32
C VAL A 321 15.58 4.79 10.05
N GLN A 322 15.51 4.21 11.26
CA GLN A 322 14.26 4.17 12.01
C GLN A 322 13.79 5.56 12.46
N VAL A 323 14.71 6.44 12.89
CA VAL A 323 14.43 7.85 13.18
C VAL A 323 13.90 8.55 11.93
N GLY A 324 14.51 8.29 10.77
CA GLY A 324 14.06 8.87 9.51
C GLY A 324 12.60 8.54 9.21
N TRP A 325 12.20 7.28 9.35
CA TRP A 325 10.81 6.88 9.14
C TRP A 325 9.84 7.43 10.18
N ALA A 326 10.24 7.44 11.46
CA ALA A 326 9.40 8.00 12.51
C ALA A 326 9.16 9.52 12.32
N LEU A 327 10.19 10.26 11.87
CA LEU A 327 10.06 11.68 11.50
C LEU A 327 9.23 11.88 10.24
N PHE A 328 9.35 11.00 9.26
CA PHE A 328 8.55 11.04 8.05
C PHE A 328 7.06 10.87 8.39
N ASP A 329 6.71 9.86 9.18
CA ASP A 329 5.32 9.62 9.59
C ASP A 329 4.77 10.73 10.51
N ASP A 330 5.63 11.55 11.13
CA ASP A 330 5.25 12.77 11.85
C ASP A 330 5.04 14.01 10.95
N GLY A 331 5.46 13.94 9.68
CA GLY A 331 5.41 15.04 8.72
C GLY A 331 6.66 15.91 8.70
N ASN A 332 7.72 15.55 9.41
CA ASN A 332 9.02 16.22 9.36
C ASN A 332 9.89 15.64 8.23
N ILE A 333 9.55 16.00 6.99
CA ILE A 333 10.14 15.41 5.77
C ILE A 333 11.64 15.70 5.64
N GLU A 334 12.06 16.93 5.95
CA GLU A 334 13.48 17.30 5.87
C GLU A 334 14.32 16.64 6.97
N GLY A 335 13.79 16.56 8.19
CA GLY A 335 14.42 15.79 9.27
C GLY A 335 14.56 14.31 8.92
N ALA A 336 13.54 13.73 8.29
CA ALA A 336 13.56 12.35 7.81
C ALA A 336 14.67 12.11 6.79
N ARG A 337 14.69 12.92 5.71
CA ARG A 337 15.72 12.83 4.65
C ARG A 337 17.13 13.06 5.19
N SER A 338 17.30 13.95 6.17
CA SER A 338 18.59 14.15 6.84
C SER A 338 19.07 12.87 7.52
N ALA A 339 18.20 12.22 8.31
CA ALA A 339 18.55 10.98 9.02
C ALA A 339 18.88 9.83 8.06
N PHE A 340 18.17 9.70 6.92
CA PHE A 340 18.51 8.70 5.91
C PHE A 340 19.88 8.94 5.27
N ARG A 341 20.21 10.20 4.92
CA ARG A 341 21.56 10.56 4.40
C ARG A 341 22.64 10.23 5.41
N GLU A 342 22.40 10.54 6.67
CA GLU A 342 23.32 10.26 7.76
C GLU A 342 23.61 8.76 7.87
N SER A 343 22.57 7.92 7.85
CA SER A 343 22.72 6.46 7.83
C SER A 343 23.60 5.99 6.67
N ILE A 344 23.35 6.48 5.45
CA ILE A 344 24.13 6.09 4.25
C ILE A 344 25.60 6.51 4.38
N GLN A 345 25.86 7.71 4.90
CA GLN A 345 27.22 8.23 5.10
C GLN A 345 28.01 7.39 6.11
N MET A 346 27.36 6.92 7.18
CA MET A 346 28.01 6.05 8.17
C MET A 346 28.54 4.74 7.55
N HIS A 347 27.81 4.17 6.59
CA HIS A 347 28.19 2.89 5.96
C HIS A 347 29.48 2.94 5.12
N ALA A 348 30.03 4.12 4.84
CA ALA A 348 31.33 4.24 4.18
C ALA A 348 32.50 3.71 5.05
N GLY A 349 32.29 3.50 6.36
CA GLY A 349 33.35 3.25 7.34
C GLY A 349 33.46 1.86 7.98
N PHE A 350 32.57 0.87 7.69
CA PHE A 350 32.60 -0.45 8.38
C PHE A 350 32.51 -1.66 7.43
N PRO A 351 32.89 -2.87 7.88
CA PRO A 351 32.95 -4.08 7.04
C PRO A 351 31.65 -4.42 6.31
N SER A 352 31.77 -4.94 5.08
CA SER A 352 30.63 -5.45 4.32
C SER A 352 30.09 -6.73 4.97
N SER A 353 28.85 -6.70 5.45
CA SER A 353 28.10 -7.85 5.96
C SER A 353 26.67 -7.87 5.41
N LEU A 354 25.99 -9.01 5.54
CA LEU A 354 24.60 -9.19 5.12
C LEU A 354 23.67 -8.13 5.71
N VAL A 355 23.78 -7.89 7.02
CA VAL A 355 22.93 -6.93 7.75
C VAL A 355 23.30 -5.48 7.42
N ASN A 356 24.59 -5.16 7.28
CA ASN A 356 25.04 -3.81 6.94
C ASN A 356 24.62 -3.42 5.51
N SER A 357 24.71 -4.34 4.56
CA SER A 357 24.22 -4.11 3.20
C SER A 357 22.71 -3.80 3.18
N ALA A 358 21.92 -4.52 3.97
CA ALA A 358 20.49 -4.30 4.05
C ALA A 358 20.10 -2.99 4.74
N ILE A 359 20.80 -2.58 5.80
CA ILE A 359 20.56 -1.28 6.46
C ILE A 359 20.91 -0.13 5.49
N ARG A 360 22.07 -0.21 4.80
CA ARG A 360 22.43 0.77 3.77
C ARG A 360 21.38 0.83 2.66
N SER A 361 20.93 -0.32 2.18
CA SER A 361 19.89 -0.44 1.16
C SER A 361 18.59 0.23 1.61
N ALA A 362 18.17 0.00 2.85
CA ALA A 362 17.00 0.64 3.44
C ALA A 362 17.12 2.17 3.46
N GLY A 363 18.29 2.71 3.83
CA GLY A 363 18.55 4.15 3.80
C GLY A 363 18.47 4.75 2.38
N ILE A 364 19.09 4.10 1.39
CA ILE A 364 19.04 4.55 -0.03
C ILE A 364 17.61 4.53 -0.54
N MET A 365 16.88 3.45 -0.28
CA MET A 365 15.52 3.32 -0.77
C MET A 365 14.56 4.29 -0.05
N ALA A 366 14.79 4.58 1.23
CA ALA A 366 14.05 5.60 1.95
C ALA A 366 14.25 7.00 1.36
N LEU A 367 15.47 7.35 0.94
CA LEU A 367 15.69 8.62 0.22
C LEU A 367 14.96 8.66 -1.12
N PHE A 368 14.94 7.56 -1.85
CA PHE A 368 14.21 7.47 -3.11
C PHE A 368 12.69 7.56 -2.89
N ASP A 369 12.15 6.83 -1.92
CA ASP A 369 10.72 6.79 -1.59
C ASP A 369 10.18 8.12 -1.05
N THR A 370 11.04 8.90 -0.42
CA THR A 370 10.66 10.19 0.18
C THR A 370 11.01 11.38 -0.68
N ALA A 371 11.67 11.21 -1.84
CA ALA A 371 11.97 12.30 -2.76
C ALA A 371 10.70 12.83 -3.46
N PRO A 372 10.66 14.11 -3.86
CA PRO A 372 9.51 14.67 -4.56
C PRO A 372 9.47 14.15 -6.02
N GLY A 373 8.35 13.57 -6.45
CA GLY A 373 8.20 12.96 -7.76
C GLY A 373 9.20 11.83 -8.08
N LEU A 374 9.44 11.56 -9.36
CA LEU A 374 10.46 10.60 -9.83
C LEU A 374 11.87 11.21 -9.81
N SER A 375 12.22 11.99 -8.78
CA SER A 375 13.56 12.56 -8.63
C SER A 375 14.42 11.64 -7.76
N GLY A 376 15.52 11.12 -8.31
CA GLY A 376 16.41 10.23 -7.57
C GLY A 376 17.35 9.45 -8.47
N ASP A 377 18.46 8.98 -7.91
CA ASP A 377 19.38 8.09 -8.62
C ASP A 377 18.78 6.68 -8.71
N VAL A 378 18.07 6.43 -9.80
CA VAL A 378 17.43 5.14 -10.07
C VAL A 378 18.47 4.02 -10.14
N ALA A 379 19.65 4.27 -10.70
CA ALA A 379 20.69 3.24 -10.82
C ALA A 379 21.23 2.82 -9.45
N THR A 380 21.58 3.79 -8.60
CA THR A 380 22.00 3.53 -7.22
C THR A 380 20.88 2.86 -6.41
N THR A 381 19.62 3.24 -6.64
CA THR A 381 18.47 2.63 -5.96
C THR A 381 18.29 1.16 -6.36
N VAL A 382 18.37 0.86 -7.66
CA VAL A 382 18.26 -0.52 -8.18
C VAL A 382 19.41 -1.37 -7.65
N GLN A 383 20.64 -0.89 -7.69
CA GLN A 383 21.81 -1.59 -7.14
C GLN A 383 21.68 -1.82 -5.64
N ALA A 384 21.14 -0.86 -4.90
CA ALA A 384 20.91 -1.01 -3.47
C ALA A 384 19.80 -2.03 -3.16
N TYR A 385 18.73 -2.06 -3.96
CA TYR A 385 17.64 -3.02 -3.79
C TYR A 385 18.09 -4.46 -4.05
N ASP A 386 19.10 -4.64 -4.90
CA ASP A 386 19.70 -5.91 -5.27
C ASP A 386 20.62 -6.48 -4.16
N SER A 387 20.00 -6.92 -3.07
CA SER A 387 20.70 -7.49 -1.91
C SER A 387 20.11 -8.83 -1.50
N THR A 388 20.95 -9.68 -0.88
CA THR A 388 20.57 -11.02 -0.45
C THR A 388 19.34 -11.04 0.47
N LEU A 389 19.26 -10.13 1.46
CA LEU A 389 18.08 -10.03 2.33
C LEU A 389 16.82 -9.59 1.56
N SER A 390 16.96 -8.79 0.50
CA SER A 390 15.84 -8.43 -0.38
C SER A 390 15.32 -9.62 -1.17
N TRP A 391 16.23 -10.44 -1.72
CA TRP A 391 15.88 -11.67 -2.44
C TRP A 391 15.17 -12.67 -1.51
N TRP A 392 15.66 -12.88 -0.29
CA TRP A 392 15.03 -13.79 0.66
C TRP A 392 13.63 -13.36 1.09
N ARG A 393 13.40 -12.05 1.28
CA ARG A 393 12.05 -11.52 1.50
C ARG A 393 11.14 -11.77 0.29
N THR A 394 11.68 -11.60 -0.92
CA THR A 394 10.92 -11.84 -2.15
C THR A 394 10.52 -13.32 -2.29
N GLU A 395 11.42 -14.23 -1.95
CA GLU A 395 11.14 -15.68 -1.93
C GLU A 395 10.03 -16.03 -0.92
N LYS A 396 10.01 -15.40 0.27
CA LYS A 396 8.93 -15.56 1.25
C LYS A 396 7.57 -15.13 0.67
N VAL A 397 7.52 -13.97 0.01
CA VAL A 397 6.32 -13.48 -0.67
C VAL A 397 5.88 -14.46 -1.77
N GLU A 398 6.81 -14.95 -2.59
CA GLU A 398 6.52 -15.90 -3.67
C GLU A 398 5.95 -17.22 -3.14
N ASN A 399 6.59 -17.79 -2.10
CA ASN A 399 6.10 -18.99 -1.42
C ASN A 399 4.68 -18.81 -0.87
N ALA A 400 4.39 -17.67 -0.23
CA ALA A 400 3.07 -17.36 0.29
C ALA A 400 2.02 -17.24 -0.82
N LEU A 401 2.33 -16.54 -1.90
CA LEU A 401 1.43 -16.38 -3.05
C LEU A 401 1.15 -17.71 -3.77
N ASN A 402 2.17 -18.54 -3.95
CA ASN A 402 2.02 -19.88 -4.53
C ASN A 402 1.08 -20.74 -3.66
N ARG A 403 1.22 -20.70 -2.32
CA ARG A 403 0.31 -21.41 -1.42
C ARG A 403 -1.11 -20.83 -1.43
N PHE A 404 -1.26 -19.51 -1.46
CA PHE A 404 -2.56 -18.86 -1.61
C PHE A 404 -3.26 -19.28 -2.91
N LEU A 405 -2.53 -19.30 -4.04
CA LEU A 405 -3.03 -19.72 -5.33
C LEU A 405 -3.47 -21.19 -5.31
N ARG A 406 -2.66 -22.08 -4.72
CA ARG A 406 -3.01 -23.49 -4.54
C ARG A 406 -4.28 -23.67 -3.70
N ARG A 407 -4.38 -22.98 -2.55
CA ARG A 407 -5.59 -23.02 -1.70
C ARG A 407 -6.83 -22.52 -2.45
N SER A 408 -6.70 -21.42 -3.18
CA SER A 408 -7.77 -20.84 -3.99
C SER A 408 -8.22 -21.80 -5.10
N TYR A 409 -7.26 -22.42 -5.79
CA TYR A 409 -7.54 -23.40 -6.85
C TYR A 409 -8.19 -24.67 -6.31
N SER A 410 -7.66 -25.27 -5.25
CA SER A 410 -8.26 -26.45 -4.60
C SER A 410 -9.69 -26.18 -4.16
N ARG A 411 -9.96 -24.98 -3.60
CA ARG A 411 -11.32 -24.58 -3.24
C ARG A 411 -12.23 -24.45 -4.46
N TRP A 412 -11.78 -23.74 -5.49
CA TRP A 412 -12.54 -23.59 -6.74
C TRP A 412 -12.83 -24.96 -7.39
N ALA A 413 -11.87 -25.88 -7.35
CA ALA A 413 -11.99 -27.24 -7.86
C ALA A 413 -12.79 -28.19 -6.94
N HIS A 414 -13.25 -27.72 -5.77
CA HIS A 414 -13.95 -28.53 -4.76
C HIS A 414 -13.15 -29.77 -4.32
N ASP A 415 -11.83 -29.63 -4.20
CA ASP A 415 -10.93 -30.69 -3.73
C ASP A 415 -11.33 -31.15 -2.32
N PRO A 416 -11.71 -32.44 -2.13
CA PRO A 416 -12.16 -32.95 -0.84
C PRO A 416 -11.02 -33.24 0.14
N SER A 417 -9.75 -33.14 -0.30
CA SER A 417 -8.59 -33.45 0.54
C SER A 417 -8.50 -32.53 1.77
N ARG A 418 -8.14 -33.11 2.92
CA ARG A 418 -7.92 -32.39 4.18
C ARG A 418 -6.46 -32.49 4.56
N THR A 419 -5.77 -31.35 4.62
CA THR A 419 -4.40 -31.28 5.15
C THR A 419 -4.45 -31.10 6.67
N ILE A 420 -3.92 -32.07 7.42
CA ILE A 420 -3.80 -32.02 8.88
C ILE A 420 -2.41 -31.48 9.25
N GLY A 421 -2.33 -30.54 10.20
CA GLY A 421 -1.04 -30.04 10.71
C GLY A 421 -0.34 -28.99 9.84
N ALA A 422 -0.96 -28.53 8.74
CA ALA A 422 -0.48 -27.33 8.06
C ALA A 422 -0.82 -26.11 8.92
N ALA A 423 0.15 -25.57 9.65
CA ALA A 423 0.09 -24.22 10.19
C ALA A 423 -0.30 -23.22 9.08
N ASP A 424 -0.68 -21.98 9.43
CA ASP A 424 -0.91 -20.97 8.39
C ASP A 424 0.41 -20.44 7.81
N ILE A 425 1.17 -21.33 7.16
CA ILE A 425 2.50 -21.04 6.61
C ILE A 425 2.40 -19.92 5.54
N THR A 426 1.24 -19.73 4.91
CA THR A 426 1.00 -18.59 4.01
C THR A 426 1.02 -17.27 4.77
N HIS A 427 0.32 -17.19 5.90
CA HIS A 427 0.34 -16.02 6.79
C HIS A 427 1.75 -15.79 7.34
N ASN A 428 2.40 -16.83 7.85
CA ASN A 428 3.72 -16.71 8.48
C ASN A 428 4.78 -16.14 7.53
N ASP A 429 4.82 -16.58 6.28
CA ASP A 429 5.81 -16.07 5.31
C ASP A 429 5.58 -14.59 4.96
N LEU A 430 4.32 -14.13 4.88
CA LEU A 430 4.03 -12.72 4.64
C LEU A 430 4.31 -11.86 5.89
N VAL A 431 3.97 -12.35 7.09
CA VAL A 431 4.31 -11.68 8.35
C VAL A 431 5.83 -11.58 8.51
N SER A 432 6.57 -12.65 8.23
CA SER A 432 8.03 -12.63 8.31
C SER A 432 8.66 -11.66 7.30
N ALA A 433 8.18 -11.65 6.05
CA ALA A 433 8.62 -10.69 5.05
C ALA A 433 8.30 -9.24 5.45
N GLU A 434 7.14 -9.01 6.07
CA GLU A 434 6.72 -7.72 6.61
C GLU A 434 7.62 -7.30 7.79
N LEU A 435 7.77 -8.12 8.82
CA LEU A 435 8.54 -7.84 10.02
C LEU A 435 10.00 -7.54 9.69
N THR A 436 10.68 -8.40 8.94
CA THR A 436 12.09 -8.19 8.56
C THR A 436 12.27 -6.91 7.74
N ALA A 437 11.31 -6.56 6.88
CA ALA A 437 11.33 -5.30 6.14
C ALA A 437 11.07 -4.07 7.03
N ARG A 438 10.12 -4.15 7.97
CA ARG A 438 9.82 -3.06 8.93
C ARG A 438 11.02 -2.80 9.84
N ILE A 439 11.59 -3.88 10.39
CA ILE A 439 12.71 -3.83 11.32
C ILE A 439 13.96 -3.27 10.63
N VAL A 440 14.27 -3.65 9.39
CA VAL A 440 15.43 -3.04 8.67
C VAL A 440 15.16 -1.59 8.24
N GLY A 441 13.89 -1.15 8.22
CA GLY A 441 13.50 0.16 7.71
C GLY A 441 13.30 0.19 6.18
N ASN A 442 13.03 -0.96 5.56
CA ASN A 442 12.60 -1.04 4.18
C ASN A 442 11.06 -0.91 4.12
N ARG A 443 10.57 0.33 4.15
CA ARG A 443 9.14 0.62 4.24
C ARG A 443 8.36 0.16 3.00
N ARG A 444 8.94 0.27 1.79
CA ARG A 444 8.31 -0.19 0.55
C ARG A 444 8.01 -1.68 0.57
N SER A 445 8.99 -2.53 0.87
CA SER A 445 8.79 -3.99 0.93
C SER A 445 7.86 -4.38 2.08
N ALA A 446 7.95 -3.70 3.24
CA ALA A 446 7.05 -3.93 4.37
C ALA A 446 5.59 -3.69 4.00
N ARG A 447 5.29 -2.52 3.43
CA ARG A 447 3.95 -2.14 2.97
C ARG A 447 3.42 -3.15 1.96
N TYR A 448 4.24 -3.57 1.01
CA TYR A 448 3.85 -4.54 -0.02
C TYR A 448 3.50 -5.92 0.57
N ALA A 449 4.29 -6.43 1.51
CA ALA A 449 3.99 -7.69 2.19
C ALA A 449 2.70 -7.61 3.03
N ALA A 450 2.52 -6.53 3.80
CA ALA A 450 1.32 -6.26 4.60
C ALA A 450 0.05 -6.17 3.74
N TYR A 451 0.16 -5.51 2.57
CA TYR A 451 -0.89 -5.44 1.56
C TYR A 451 -1.29 -6.82 1.04
N LEU A 452 -0.32 -7.63 0.61
CA LEU A 452 -0.59 -8.97 0.09
C LEU A 452 -1.20 -9.88 1.16
N ARG A 453 -0.74 -9.78 2.42
CA ARG A 453 -1.32 -10.49 3.57
C ARG A 453 -2.78 -10.13 3.75
N SER A 454 -3.09 -8.84 3.76
CA SER A 454 -4.47 -8.35 3.93
C SER A 454 -5.37 -8.79 2.79
N MET A 455 -4.90 -8.72 1.54
CA MET A 455 -5.67 -9.21 0.40
C MET A 455 -5.92 -10.71 0.48
N ALA A 456 -4.90 -11.51 0.81
CA ALA A 456 -5.04 -12.96 0.91
C ALA A 456 -6.06 -13.35 1.99
N ASN A 457 -6.02 -12.67 3.14
CA ASN A 457 -6.96 -12.86 4.24
C ASN A 457 -8.38 -12.44 3.85
N LEU A 458 -8.57 -11.29 3.19
CA LEU A 458 -9.89 -10.82 2.77
C LEU A 458 -10.51 -11.63 1.62
N ALA A 459 -9.69 -12.17 0.72
CA ALA A 459 -10.16 -12.89 -0.47
C ALA A 459 -10.65 -14.32 -0.19
N LEU A 460 -10.17 -14.96 0.89
CA LEU A 460 -10.63 -16.28 1.30
C LEU A 460 -11.69 -16.15 2.40
N PRO A 461 -12.82 -16.86 2.29
CA PRO A 461 -13.81 -16.93 3.37
C PRO A 461 -13.15 -17.35 4.68
N GLN A 462 -13.22 -16.42 5.65
CA GLN A 462 -12.55 -16.48 6.95
C GLN A 462 -12.85 -17.82 7.64
N ARG A 463 -11.80 -18.53 8.08
CA ARG A 463 -11.94 -19.83 8.75
C ARG A 463 -11.77 -19.78 10.27
N ASP A 464 -11.09 -18.79 10.87
CA ASP A 464 -11.05 -18.47 12.32
C ASP A 464 -10.15 -17.22 12.60
N ASP A 465 -10.36 -16.58 13.76
CA ASP A 465 -9.62 -15.52 14.52
C ASP A 465 -9.10 -14.21 13.87
N THR A 466 -8.92 -14.08 12.55
CA THR A 466 -8.50 -12.77 11.98
C THR A 466 -9.68 -11.84 11.72
N SER A 467 -9.77 -10.71 12.45
CA SER A 467 -10.82 -9.72 12.24
C SER A 467 -10.67 -9.03 10.88
N ILE A 468 -11.79 -8.83 10.17
CA ILE A 468 -11.86 -8.03 8.94
C ILE A 468 -11.33 -6.61 9.22
N GLU A 469 -11.61 -6.08 10.41
CA GLU A 469 -11.12 -4.78 10.87
C GLU A 469 -9.60 -4.66 10.79
N ASP A 470 -8.86 -5.66 11.30
CA ASP A 470 -7.40 -5.66 11.30
C ASP A 470 -6.82 -5.63 9.88
N GLN A 471 -7.50 -6.28 8.93
CA GLN A 471 -7.09 -6.28 7.52
C GLN A 471 -7.35 -4.92 6.86
N LEU A 472 -8.47 -4.27 7.18
CA LEU A 472 -8.75 -2.90 6.72
C LEU A 472 -7.73 -1.91 7.30
N GLU A 473 -7.40 -2.05 8.58
CA GLU A 473 -6.40 -1.23 9.27
C GLU A 473 -4.99 -1.46 8.69
N THR A 474 -4.64 -2.70 8.35
CA THR A 474 -3.38 -3.02 7.68
C THR A 474 -3.31 -2.37 6.28
N LEU A 475 -4.37 -2.45 5.47
CA LEU A 475 -4.42 -1.78 4.16
C LEU A 475 -4.32 -0.25 4.30
N ARG A 476 -4.95 0.32 5.33
CA ARG A 476 -4.92 1.75 5.64
C ARG A 476 -3.53 2.23 6.01
N THR A 477 -2.91 1.60 7.01
CA THR A 477 -1.56 1.96 7.48
C THR A 477 -0.48 1.67 6.44
N ALA A 478 -0.67 0.68 5.58
CA ALA A 478 0.19 0.44 4.42
C ALA A 478 -0.04 1.41 3.25
N GLY A 479 -1.06 2.28 3.30
CA GLY A 479 -1.32 3.31 2.30
C GLY A 479 -1.90 2.81 0.98
N TYR A 480 -2.50 1.62 0.93
CA TYR A 480 -3.09 1.03 -0.29
C TYR A 480 -4.55 1.47 -0.44
N ALA A 481 -4.74 2.77 -0.68
CA ALA A 481 -6.06 3.43 -0.71
C ALA A 481 -7.03 2.82 -1.74
N LYS A 482 -6.52 2.36 -2.90
CA LYS A 482 -7.34 1.78 -3.96
C LYS A 482 -7.92 0.43 -3.55
N GLU A 483 -7.09 -0.45 -3.01
CA GLU A 483 -7.48 -1.80 -2.60
C GLU A 483 -8.33 -1.75 -1.33
N LEU A 484 -8.01 -0.85 -0.40
CA LEU A 484 -8.89 -0.53 0.72
C LEU A 484 -10.27 -0.06 0.24
N SER A 485 -10.32 0.82 -0.77
CA SER A 485 -11.59 1.28 -1.34
C SER A 485 -12.41 0.14 -1.93
N LEU A 486 -11.77 -0.83 -2.58
CA LEU A 486 -12.44 -2.03 -3.10
C LEU A 486 -13.00 -2.89 -1.97
N ALA A 487 -12.21 -3.12 -0.92
CA ALA A 487 -12.63 -3.88 0.26
C ALA A 487 -13.81 -3.22 0.98
N LEU A 488 -13.72 -1.91 1.27
CA LEU A 488 -14.80 -1.16 1.91
C LEU A 488 -16.07 -1.13 1.06
N LYS A 489 -15.96 -0.92 -0.26
CA LYS A 489 -17.12 -0.98 -1.16
C LYS A 489 -17.73 -2.38 -1.19
N HIS A 490 -16.93 -3.44 -1.20
CA HIS A 490 -17.42 -4.81 -1.17
C HIS A 490 -18.19 -5.08 0.13
N LEU A 491 -17.57 -4.81 1.29
CA LEU A 491 -18.19 -4.99 2.60
C LEU A 491 -19.44 -4.11 2.78
N ARG A 492 -19.44 -2.88 2.25
CA ARG A 492 -20.59 -1.97 2.34
C ARG A 492 -21.77 -2.53 1.55
N ASN A 493 -21.50 -3.12 0.39
CA ASN A 493 -22.53 -3.66 -0.49
C ASN A 493 -23.05 -5.03 -0.05
N GLU A 494 -22.14 -5.93 0.34
CA GLU A 494 -22.44 -7.36 0.57
C GLU A 494 -22.49 -7.72 2.07
N GLY A 495 -21.87 -6.92 2.94
CA GLY A 495 -21.70 -7.18 4.37
C GLY A 495 -20.38 -7.90 4.69
N PRO A 496 -20.03 -8.08 5.98
CA PRO A 496 -20.73 -7.56 7.17
C PRO A 496 -20.44 -6.07 7.44
N LEU A 497 -21.48 -5.28 7.73
CA LEU A 497 -21.35 -3.84 8.02
C LEU A 497 -20.73 -3.54 9.40
N ALA A 498 -20.81 -4.47 10.35
CA ALA A 498 -20.23 -4.31 11.67
C ALA A 498 -18.72 -4.05 11.62
N ALA A 499 -18.01 -4.72 10.70
CA ALA A 499 -16.57 -4.54 10.50
C ALA A 499 -16.22 -3.12 10.02
N ILE A 500 -17.05 -2.52 9.15
CA ILE A 500 -16.86 -1.14 8.69
C ILE A 500 -17.05 -0.16 9.85
N ASN A 501 -18.07 -0.38 10.68
CA ASN A 501 -18.38 0.49 11.81
C ASN A 501 -17.24 0.48 12.85
N ALA A 502 -16.71 -0.70 13.17
CA ALA A 502 -15.57 -0.82 14.09
C ALA A 502 -14.32 -0.14 13.52
N TYR A 503 -13.97 -0.45 12.26
CA TYR A 503 -12.83 0.14 11.56
C TYR A 503 -12.88 1.68 11.48
N ILE A 504 -13.98 2.26 11.01
CA ILE A 504 -14.06 3.71 10.77
C ILE A 504 -14.05 4.51 12.08
N ALA A 505 -14.56 3.95 13.18
CA ALA A 505 -14.62 4.60 14.48
C ALA A 505 -13.22 4.93 15.05
N ASN A 506 -12.19 4.19 14.63
CA ASN A 506 -10.81 4.36 15.09
C ASN A 506 -10.02 5.43 14.29
N ILE A 507 -10.56 5.93 13.18
CA ILE A 507 -9.84 6.81 12.25
C ILE A 507 -10.04 8.29 12.61
N LYS A 508 -8.94 8.98 12.91
CA LYS A 508 -8.92 10.41 13.31
C LYS A 508 -7.95 11.22 12.45
N PRO A 509 -8.23 12.49 12.12
CA PRO A 509 -7.33 13.32 11.31
C PRO A 509 -5.94 13.51 11.92
N SER A 510 -5.85 13.53 13.26
CA SER A 510 -4.58 13.66 13.98
C SER A 510 -3.68 12.42 13.88
N GLY A 511 -4.26 11.26 13.57
CA GLY A 511 -3.55 9.99 13.39
C GLY A 511 -2.99 9.77 11.99
N SER A 512 -3.43 10.56 11.00
CA SER A 512 -3.01 10.41 9.60
C SER A 512 -1.53 10.72 9.42
N THR A 513 -0.85 9.88 8.63
CA THR A 513 0.56 10.04 8.23
C THR A 513 0.66 10.31 6.73
N PRO A 514 1.83 10.73 6.20
CA PRO A 514 2.05 10.80 4.75
C PRO A 514 1.74 9.48 4.03
N THR A 515 1.94 8.36 4.72
CA THR A 515 1.63 7.03 4.18
C THR A 515 0.13 6.75 4.14
N SER A 516 -0.63 7.11 5.19
CA SER A 516 -2.04 6.70 5.34
C SER A 516 -3.05 7.72 4.80
N ILE A 517 -2.72 9.00 4.64
CA ILE A 517 -3.71 10.07 4.43
C ILE A 517 -4.65 9.81 3.25
N MET A 518 -4.15 9.25 2.15
CA MET A 518 -4.97 8.94 0.98
C MET A 518 -5.95 7.79 1.25
N ALA A 519 -5.52 6.81 2.06
CA ALA A 519 -6.38 5.72 2.52
C ALA A 519 -7.40 6.22 3.55
N ASP A 520 -7.03 7.16 4.41
CA ASP A 520 -7.93 7.80 5.37
C ASP A 520 -9.04 8.58 4.63
N LEU A 521 -8.69 9.46 3.69
CA LEU A 521 -9.67 10.21 2.89
C LEU A 521 -10.61 9.27 2.09
N SER A 522 -10.07 8.19 1.52
CA SER A 522 -10.88 7.19 0.81
C SER A 522 -11.82 6.43 1.76
N SER A 523 -11.37 6.16 2.98
CA SER A 523 -12.21 5.54 4.03
C SER A 523 -13.37 6.46 4.41
N ILE A 524 -13.09 7.75 4.61
CA ILE A 524 -14.11 8.75 4.94
C ILE A 524 -15.09 8.94 3.78
N GLN A 525 -14.62 8.95 2.54
CA GLN A 525 -15.49 9.00 1.36
C GLN A 525 -16.49 7.83 1.33
N ILE A 526 -16.03 6.62 1.63
CA ILE A 526 -16.82 5.38 1.44
C ILE A 526 -17.62 5.00 2.68
N ALA A 527 -17.16 5.33 3.88
CA ALA A 527 -17.74 4.87 5.14
C ALA A 527 -17.97 5.99 6.16
N GLY A 528 -17.75 7.26 5.79
CA GLY A 528 -17.88 8.39 6.71
C GLY A 528 -19.28 8.57 7.29
N ASP A 529 -20.31 8.06 6.64
CA ASP A 529 -21.67 8.05 7.17
C ASP A 529 -21.82 7.19 8.44
N PHE A 530 -20.98 6.16 8.62
CA PHE A 530 -20.96 5.30 9.80
C PHE A 530 -20.27 5.96 11.02
N LEU A 531 -19.60 7.10 10.86
CA LEU A 531 -18.96 7.78 11.98
C LEU A 531 -19.97 8.31 13.02
N PRO A 532 -19.60 8.33 14.31
CA PRO A 532 -20.30 9.16 15.29
C PRO A 532 -20.24 10.63 14.91
N THR A 533 -21.33 11.37 15.12
CA THR A 533 -21.46 12.78 14.68
C THR A 533 -20.31 13.68 15.15
N ALA A 534 -19.83 13.53 16.39
CA ALA A 534 -18.70 14.29 16.90
C ALA A 534 -17.39 14.02 16.13
N ALA A 535 -17.12 12.75 15.77
CA ALA A 535 -15.95 12.38 14.99
C ALA A 535 -16.07 12.89 13.54
N ALA A 536 -17.27 12.80 12.94
CA ALA A 536 -17.56 13.37 11.63
C ALA A 536 -17.31 14.89 11.60
N GLN A 537 -17.73 15.62 12.64
CA GLN A 537 -17.50 17.07 12.75
C GLN A 537 -16.01 17.42 12.76
N HIS A 538 -15.17 16.67 13.48
CA HIS A 538 -13.72 16.87 13.45
C HIS A 538 -13.14 16.67 12.05
N TRP A 539 -13.61 15.67 11.32
CA TRP A 539 -13.19 15.43 9.94
C TRP A 539 -13.62 16.56 8.98
N VAL A 540 -14.84 17.07 9.11
CA VAL A 540 -15.32 18.21 8.30
C VAL A 540 -14.48 19.46 8.54
N GLU A 541 -14.20 19.79 9.79
CA GLU A 541 -13.41 20.95 10.16
C GLU A 541 -11.96 20.83 9.65
N TYR A 542 -11.37 19.65 9.82
CA TYR A 542 -10.03 19.34 9.31
C TYR A 542 -9.94 19.52 7.79
N MET A 543 -10.82 18.85 7.03
CA MET A 543 -10.78 18.90 5.56
C MET A 543 -11.07 20.30 5.03
N SER A 544 -11.99 21.05 5.66
CA SER A 544 -12.28 22.43 5.28
C SER A 544 -11.06 23.34 5.45
N ARG A 545 -10.32 23.17 6.56
CA ARG A 545 -9.06 23.90 6.80
C ARG A 545 -7.97 23.49 5.80
N SER A 546 -7.81 22.19 5.54
CA SER A 546 -6.83 21.67 4.58
C SER A 546 -7.14 22.05 3.14
N PHE A 547 -8.40 22.27 2.80
CA PHE A 547 -8.78 22.78 1.48
C PHE A 547 -8.36 24.24 1.30
N THR A 548 -8.58 25.08 2.31
CA THR A 548 -8.17 26.50 2.28
C THR A 548 -6.65 26.67 2.41
N SER A 549 -6.00 25.90 3.28
CA SER A 549 -4.54 25.90 3.49
C SER A 549 -3.90 24.70 2.77
N HIS A 550 -4.02 24.69 1.44
CA HIS A 550 -3.63 23.53 0.65
C HIS A 550 -2.12 23.25 0.69
N ASP A 551 -1.28 24.29 0.61
CA ASP A 551 0.18 24.11 0.61
C ASP A 551 0.68 23.46 1.90
N GLY A 552 0.11 23.83 3.05
CA GLY A 552 0.42 23.21 4.33
C GLY A 552 0.01 21.74 4.39
N PHE A 553 -1.11 21.38 3.75
CA PHE A 553 -1.54 19.99 3.61
C PHE A 553 -0.58 19.19 2.72
N LEU A 554 -0.18 19.73 1.56
CA LEU A 554 0.77 19.09 0.65
C LEU A 554 2.14 18.86 1.32
N GLN A 555 2.64 19.89 2.02
CA GLN A 555 3.92 19.82 2.71
C GLN A 555 3.90 18.79 3.85
N LYS A 556 2.86 18.80 4.70
CA LYS A 556 2.74 17.87 5.83
C LYS A 556 2.74 16.41 5.38
N PHE A 557 2.09 16.11 4.25
CA PHE A 557 1.91 14.74 3.77
C PHE A 557 2.80 14.36 2.59
N ASN A 558 3.78 15.20 2.24
CA ASN A 558 4.71 14.96 1.13
C ASN A 558 4.00 14.56 -0.17
N LEU A 559 3.01 15.37 -0.59
CA LEU A 559 2.21 15.14 -1.80
C LEU A 559 2.70 16.04 -2.95
N ASP A 560 2.82 15.47 -4.15
CA ASP A 560 3.45 16.14 -5.32
C ASP A 560 2.50 17.00 -6.17
N SER A 561 1.19 16.97 -5.92
CA SER A 561 0.17 17.61 -6.79
C SER A 561 -1.09 18.03 -6.05
N ASP A 562 -2.00 18.72 -6.74
CA ASP A 562 -3.27 19.19 -6.16
C ASP A 562 -4.22 18.01 -5.83
N HIS A 563 -4.51 17.85 -4.53
CA HIS A 563 -5.38 16.80 -4.00
C HIS A 563 -6.71 17.34 -3.44
N ARG A 564 -7.11 18.58 -3.77
CA ARG A 564 -8.37 19.17 -3.27
C ARG A 564 -9.61 18.36 -3.63
N HIS A 565 -9.63 17.69 -4.78
CA HIS A 565 -10.74 16.78 -5.13
C HIS A 565 -10.91 15.63 -4.13
N LYS A 566 -9.82 15.10 -3.57
CA LYS A 566 -9.87 14.01 -2.58
C LYS A 566 -10.46 14.47 -1.26
N LEU A 567 -10.16 15.71 -0.86
CA LEU A 567 -10.79 16.33 0.32
C LEU A 567 -12.30 16.49 0.11
N LEU A 568 -12.74 16.95 -1.07
CA LEU A 568 -14.16 17.11 -1.39
C LEU A 568 -14.89 15.76 -1.53
N GLU A 569 -14.24 14.77 -2.16
CA GLU A 569 -14.74 13.40 -2.23
C GLU A 569 -14.96 12.83 -0.83
N ALA A 570 -14.00 12.99 0.08
CA ALA A 570 -14.14 12.58 1.47
C ALA A 570 -15.26 13.34 2.21
N LEU A 571 -15.37 14.67 2.03
CA LEU A 571 -16.47 15.47 2.57
C LEU A 571 -17.85 14.95 2.11
N SER A 572 -17.98 14.50 0.86
CA SER A 572 -19.25 13.94 0.35
C SER A 572 -19.71 12.67 1.09
N GLY A 573 -18.76 11.93 1.68
CA GLY A 573 -19.03 10.79 2.56
C GLY A 573 -19.61 11.19 3.92
N LEU A 574 -19.44 12.44 4.35
CA LEU A 574 -19.90 12.97 5.63
C LEU A 574 -21.23 13.72 5.54
N ARG A 575 -21.88 13.75 4.37
CA ARG A 575 -23.09 14.56 4.12
C ARG A 575 -24.24 14.35 5.10
N LEU A 576 -24.35 13.17 5.71
CA LEU A 576 -25.40 12.88 6.70
C LEU A 576 -25.16 13.55 8.05
N HIS A 577 -23.96 14.10 8.28
CA HIS A 577 -23.54 14.74 9.52
C HIS A 577 -23.44 16.26 9.42
N PHE A 578 -23.77 16.85 8.26
CA PHE A 578 -23.65 18.28 8.05
C PHE A 578 -24.63 19.07 8.91
N THR A 579 -24.09 20.05 9.65
CA THR A 579 -24.87 21.11 10.28
C THR A 579 -25.09 22.26 9.30
N LYS A 580 -26.06 23.14 9.59
CA LYS A 580 -26.28 24.38 8.83
C LYS A 580 -24.99 25.17 8.56
N GLN A 581 -24.11 25.27 9.57
CA GLN A 581 -22.84 25.98 9.46
C GLN A 581 -21.86 25.30 8.48
N GLN A 582 -21.85 23.97 8.43
CA GLN A 582 -20.99 23.21 7.53
C GLN A 582 -21.50 23.25 6.09
N GLU A 583 -22.83 23.24 5.90
CA GLU A 583 -23.45 23.48 4.60
C GLU A 583 -23.07 24.86 4.04
N LEU A 584 -23.14 25.91 4.87
CA LEU A 584 -22.69 27.26 4.49
C LEU A 584 -21.21 27.27 4.10
N ARG A 585 -20.36 26.51 4.80
CA ARG A 585 -18.94 26.40 4.48
C ARG A 585 -18.69 25.78 3.11
N ILE A 586 -19.49 24.80 2.68
CA ILE A 586 -19.38 24.21 1.33
C ILE A 586 -19.70 25.24 0.25
N ILE A 587 -20.68 26.12 0.51
CA ILE A 587 -20.99 27.23 -0.39
C ILE A 587 -19.80 28.19 -0.46
N ASP A 588 -19.23 28.59 0.69
CA ASP A 588 -18.04 29.46 0.72
C ASP A 588 -16.89 28.85 -0.07
N LEU A 589 -16.59 27.56 0.15
CA LEU A 589 -15.56 26.84 -0.59
C LEU A 589 -15.79 26.85 -2.10
N THR A 590 -17.05 26.78 -2.55
CA THR A 590 -17.39 26.80 -3.98
C THR A 590 -17.30 28.21 -4.56
N VAL A 591 -17.81 29.21 -3.83
CA VAL A 591 -17.85 30.60 -4.25
C VAL A 591 -16.44 31.19 -4.33
N ASP A 592 -15.57 30.83 -3.40
CA ASP A 592 -14.20 31.37 -3.32
C ASP A 592 -13.23 30.74 -4.33
N LEU A 593 -13.63 29.70 -5.07
CA LEU A 593 -12.74 29.02 -6.01
C LEU A 593 -12.35 29.92 -7.20
N PRO A 594 -11.05 30.07 -7.51
CA PRO A 594 -10.59 30.78 -8.69
C PRO A 594 -11.17 30.23 -10.02
N PRO A 595 -11.45 31.07 -11.03
CA PRO A 595 -12.02 30.63 -12.31
C PRO A 595 -11.18 29.58 -13.07
N ASP A 596 -9.87 29.58 -12.84
CA ASP A 596 -8.87 28.66 -13.41
C ASP A 596 -8.67 27.39 -12.56
N SER A 597 -9.54 27.15 -11.57
CA SER A 597 -9.46 25.95 -10.74
C SER A 597 -9.62 24.66 -11.57
N PRO A 598 -8.89 23.58 -11.21
CA PRO A 598 -8.94 22.31 -11.94
C PRO A 598 -10.36 21.72 -12.05
N GLU A 599 -10.77 21.30 -13.26
CA GLU A 599 -12.12 20.73 -13.50
C GLU A 599 -12.37 19.42 -12.74
N LEU A 600 -11.32 18.74 -12.25
CA LEU A 600 -11.43 17.59 -11.35
C LEU A 600 -12.24 17.87 -10.07
N LEU A 601 -12.43 19.14 -9.68
CA LEU A 601 -13.27 19.54 -8.53
C LEU A 601 -14.77 19.53 -8.84
N LYS A 602 -15.16 19.60 -10.12
CA LYS A 602 -16.55 19.78 -10.58
C LYS A 602 -17.50 18.72 -10.05
N ASN A 603 -17.15 17.45 -10.24
CA ASN A 603 -18.00 16.32 -9.85
C ASN A 603 -18.20 16.22 -8.32
N PRO A 604 -17.15 16.24 -7.49
CA PRO A 604 -17.34 16.18 -6.04
C PRO A 604 -18.07 17.42 -5.49
N LEU A 605 -17.86 18.62 -6.05
CA LEU A 605 -18.64 19.81 -5.67
C LEU A 605 -20.12 19.69 -6.05
N ASN A 606 -20.42 19.23 -7.26
CA ASN A 606 -21.81 19.02 -7.68
C ASN A 606 -22.54 18.06 -6.74
N ALA A 607 -21.89 16.96 -6.34
CA ALA A 607 -22.45 16.03 -5.37
C ALA A 607 -22.68 16.68 -3.98
N ALA A 608 -21.74 17.50 -3.51
CA ALA A 608 -21.87 18.21 -2.24
C ALA A 608 -22.99 19.26 -2.26
N LEU A 609 -23.05 20.09 -3.30
CA LEU A 609 -24.07 21.13 -3.48
C LEU A 609 -25.49 20.54 -3.52
N LYS A 610 -25.68 19.42 -4.23
CA LYS A 610 -26.99 18.73 -4.30
C LYS A 610 -27.47 18.18 -2.96
N SER A 611 -26.58 18.06 -1.97
CA SER A 611 -26.92 17.54 -0.64
C SER A 611 -27.32 18.62 0.38
N LEU A 612 -27.19 19.90 0.03
CA LEU A 612 -27.44 21.02 0.94
C LEU A 612 -28.93 21.25 1.19
N SER A 613 -29.28 21.67 2.40
CA SER A 613 -30.66 22.04 2.74
C SER A 613 -31.13 23.29 1.99
N LEU A 614 -32.40 23.29 1.57
CA LEU A 614 -33.01 24.43 0.86
C LEU A 614 -32.90 25.75 1.65
N ALA A 615 -32.97 25.68 2.99
CA ALA A 615 -32.82 26.83 3.86
C ALA A 615 -31.44 27.51 3.71
N VAL A 616 -30.35 26.72 3.66
CA VAL A 616 -28.99 27.23 3.48
C VAL A 616 -28.77 27.77 2.07
N VAL A 617 -29.36 27.12 1.07
CA VAL A 617 -29.31 27.58 -0.32
C VAL A 617 -29.96 28.95 -0.46
N ASN A 618 -31.13 29.16 0.17
CA ASN A 618 -31.83 30.44 0.12
C ASN A 618 -31.09 31.55 0.89
N GLU A 619 -30.53 31.25 2.06
CA GLU A 619 -29.72 32.21 2.84
C GLU A 619 -28.46 32.67 2.09
N SER A 620 -27.93 31.84 1.20
CA SER A 620 -26.69 32.14 0.46
C SER A 620 -26.93 32.71 -0.93
N GLU A 621 -28.17 33.01 -1.28
CA GLU A 621 -28.56 33.42 -2.64
C GLU A 621 -27.77 34.61 -3.17
N GLU A 622 -27.73 35.72 -2.42
CA GLU A 622 -27.05 36.94 -2.86
C GLU A 622 -25.57 36.69 -3.15
N ARG A 623 -24.92 35.88 -2.32
CA ARG A 623 -23.49 35.54 -2.45
C ARG A 623 -23.23 34.68 -3.69
N ILE A 624 -24.08 33.68 -3.94
CA ILE A 624 -23.97 32.81 -5.11
C ILE A 624 -24.21 33.62 -6.38
N ASN A 625 -25.25 34.46 -6.43
CA ASN A 625 -25.57 35.28 -7.60
C ASN A 625 -24.45 36.29 -7.89
N ALA A 626 -23.93 36.98 -6.87
CA ALA A 626 -22.77 37.87 -7.02
C ALA A 626 -21.57 37.12 -7.61
N ARG A 627 -21.35 35.86 -7.23
CA ARG A 627 -20.29 35.05 -7.81
C ARG A 627 -20.55 34.67 -9.26
N ILE A 628 -21.78 34.27 -9.60
CA ILE A 628 -22.18 33.96 -10.99
C ILE A 628 -21.87 35.15 -11.91
N HIS A 629 -22.23 36.38 -11.51
CA HIS A 629 -21.95 37.58 -12.31
C HIS A 629 -20.46 37.91 -12.47
N ALA A 630 -19.62 37.47 -11.52
CA ALA A 630 -18.18 37.72 -11.55
C ALA A 630 -17.39 36.67 -12.35
N LEU A 631 -18.02 35.54 -12.71
CA LEU A 631 -17.36 34.43 -13.40
C LEU A 631 -17.50 34.55 -14.93
N PRO A 632 -16.48 34.14 -15.70
CA PRO A 632 -16.62 33.96 -17.15
C PRO A 632 -17.68 32.89 -17.49
N GLU A 633 -18.53 33.14 -18.48
CA GLU A 633 -19.62 32.22 -18.88
C GLU A 633 -19.13 30.87 -19.43
N ASP A 634 -17.88 30.80 -19.90
CA ASP A 634 -17.23 29.59 -20.40
C ASP A 634 -16.54 28.77 -19.30
N CYS A 635 -16.45 29.30 -18.07
CA CYS A 635 -15.89 28.59 -16.93
C CYS A 635 -16.83 27.48 -16.43
N TRP A 636 -16.28 26.32 -16.08
CA TRP A 636 -17.08 25.20 -15.54
C TRP A 636 -17.75 25.54 -14.19
N ILE A 637 -17.16 26.43 -13.38
CA ILE A 637 -17.72 26.87 -12.09
C ILE A 637 -19.00 27.69 -12.32
N TYR A 638 -19.00 28.55 -13.34
CA TYR A 638 -20.19 29.31 -13.73
C TYR A 638 -21.34 28.35 -14.04
N MET A 639 -21.09 27.36 -14.90
CA MET A 639 -22.10 26.37 -15.27
C MET A 639 -22.59 25.54 -14.09
N LEU A 640 -21.71 25.19 -13.15
CA LEU A 640 -22.08 24.47 -11.94
C LEU A 640 -23.04 25.29 -11.07
N LEU A 641 -22.72 26.56 -10.80
CA LEU A 641 -23.55 27.43 -9.96
C LEU A 641 -24.87 27.81 -10.61
N VAL A 642 -24.88 28.05 -11.92
CA VAL A 642 -26.10 28.31 -12.70
C VAL A 642 -27.03 27.09 -12.65
N ALA A 643 -26.52 25.89 -12.92
CA ALA A 643 -27.31 24.67 -12.84
C ALA A 643 -27.83 24.41 -11.42
N PHE A 644 -27.04 24.71 -10.39
CA PHE A 644 -27.43 24.60 -8.99
C PHE A 644 -28.55 25.57 -8.59
N ARG A 645 -28.54 26.81 -9.11
CA ARG A 645 -29.55 27.84 -8.79
C ARG A 645 -30.80 27.81 -9.67
N ALA A 646 -30.74 27.21 -10.86
CA ALA A 646 -31.84 27.22 -11.83
C ALA A 646 -33.22 26.79 -11.28
N PRO A 647 -33.35 25.84 -10.32
CA PRO A 647 -34.65 25.50 -9.75
C PRO A 647 -35.32 26.63 -8.96
N ASN A 648 -34.54 27.59 -8.45
CA ASN A 648 -35.00 28.63 -7.51
C ASN A 648 -34.67 30.07 -7.95
N SER A 649 -34.15 30.28 -9.17
CA SER A 649 -33.77 31.60 -9.70
C SER A 649 -34.16 31.71 -11.17
N GLU A 650 -34.99 32.69 -11.51
CA GLU A 650 -35.45 32.94 -12.88
C GLU A 650 -34.29 33.36 -13.80
N GLU A 651 -33.36 34.15 -13.29
CA GLU A 651 -32.15 34.54 -14.01
C GLU A 651 -31.25 33.34 -14.32
N ALA A 652 -30.93 32.53 -13.31
CA ALA A 652 -30.14 31.31 -13.51
C ALA A 652 -30.85 30.33 -14.45
N ARG A 653 -32.19 30.25 -14.36
CA ARG A 653 -33.02 29.43 -15.24
C ARG A 653 -32.94 29.90 -16.70
N SER A 654 -32.93 31.21 -16.92
CA SER A 654 -32.78 31.83 -18.24
C SER A 654 -31.38 31.58 -18.83
N ALA A 655 -30.32 31.74 -18.03
CA ALA A 655 -28.94 31.44 -18.43
C ALA A 655 -28.76 29.96 -18.79
N LEU A 656 -29.29 29.05 -17.97
CA LEU A 656 -29.29 27.61 -18.27
C LEU A 656 -30.07 27.30 -19.56
N SER A 657 -31.22 27.95 -19.77
CA SER A 657 -32.03 27.79 -20.98
C SER A 657 -31.28 28.20 -22.25
N ALA A 658 -30.57 29.32 -22.23
CA ALA A 658 -29.74 29.76 -23.34
C ALA A 658 -28.63 28.72 -23.65
N ARG A 659 -28.01 28.13 -22.62
CA ARG A 659 -26.99 27.11 -22.80
C ARG A 659 -27.54 25.79 -23.34
N ILE A 660 -28.69 25.33 -22.85
CA ILE A 660 -29.36 24.12 -23.37
C ILE A 660 -29.61 24.25 -24.88
N ARG A 661 -29.94 25.45 -25.37
CA ARG A 661 -30.18 25.69 -26.81
C ARG A 661 -28.90 25.71 -27.65
N ASN A 662 -27.77 26.17 -27.09
CA ASN A 662 -26.52 26.37 -27.83
C ASN A 662 -25.52 25.22 -27.70
N ASP A 663 -25.47 24.54 -26.55
CA ASP A 663 -24.50 23.48 -26.21
C ASP A 663 -25.18 22.37 -25.37
N THR A 664 -26.21 21.77 -25.98
CA THR A 664 -27.21 20.95 -25.29
C THR A 664 -26.66 19.74 -24.54
N LEU A 665 -25.76 18.97 -25.16
CA LEU A 665 -25.25 17.74 -24.55
C LEU A 665 -24.34 18.04 -23.35
N SER A 666 -23.56 19.13 -23.42
CA SER A 666 -22.75 19.62 -22.31
C SER A 666 -23.63 20.10 -21.15
N ALA A 667 -24.70 20.84 -21.44
CA ALA A 667 -25.65 21.29 -20.42
C ALA A 667 -26.35 20.11 -19.71
N LEU A 668 -26.77 19.08 -20.45
CA LEU A 668 -27.39 17.88 -19.88
C LEU A 668 -26.46 17.13 -18.91
N SER A 669 -25.15 17.14 -19.18
CA SER A 669 -24.15 16.54 -18.29
C SER A 669 -24.09 17.21 -16.90
N SER A 670 -24.67 18.41 -16.76
CA SER A 670 -24.74 19.16 -15.50
C SER A 670 -25.95 18.77 -14.62
N GLY A 671 -26.79 17.82 -15.06
CA GLY A 671 -27.87 17.25 -14.24
C GLY A 671 -29.21 17.98 -14.33
N VAL A 672 -29.53 18.53 -15.51
CA VAL A 672 -30.83 19.17 -15.80
C VAL A 672 -31.96 18.12 -15.77
N SER A 673 -33.07 18.43 -15.12
CA SER A 673 -34.25 17.56 -15.07
C SER A 673 -35.09 17.69 -16.34
N LEU A 674 -35.28 16.57 -17.05
CA LEU A 674 -35.92 16.55 -18.37
C LEU A 674 -37.43 16.85 -18.35
N ASP A 675 -38.09 16.63 -17.22
CA ASP A 675 -39.50 16.93 -16.97
C ASP A 675 -39.77 18.42 -16.73
N THR A 676 -38.73 19.22 -16.48
CA THR A 676 -38.82 20.68 -16.24
C THR A 676 -38.46 21.54 -17.46
N LEU A 677 -38.24 20.90 -18.61
CA LEU A 677 -37.87 21.59 -19.84
C LEU A 677 -39.05 22.34 -20.45
N THR A 678 -38.79 23.49 -21.04
CA THR A 678 -39.77 24.17 -21.92
C THR A 678 -39.87 23.45 -23.27
N GLU A 679 -40.90 23.77 -24.06
CA GLU A 679 -41.07 23.17 -25.39
C GLU A 679 -39.85 23.43 -26.30
N ASP A 680 -39.32 24.66 -26.29
CA ASP A 680 -38.14 25.03 -27.07
C ASP A 680 -36.88 24.26 -26.65
N GLU A 681 -36.68 24.08 -25.34
CA GLU A 681 -35.54 23.33 -24.81
C GLU A 681 -35.65 21.84 -25.10
N ALA A 682 -36.86 21.29 -24.97
CA ALA A 682 -37.15 19.90 -25.32
C ALA A 682 -36.86 19.64 -26.79
N ASN A 683 -37.23 20.54 -27.70
CA ASN A 683 -36.88 20.45 -29.12
C ASN A 683 -35.36 20.50 -29.32
N ALA A 684 -34.64 21.41 -28.65
CA ALA A 684 -33.17 21.46 -28.72
C ALA A 684 -32.51 20.15 -28.25
N VAL A 685 -33.03 19.53 -27.18
CA VAL A 685 -32.57 18.23 -26.66
C VAL A 685 -32.84 17.11 -27.66
N ILE A 686 -34.05 17.05 -28.23
CA ILE A 686 -34.43 16.07 -29.25
C ILE A 686 -33.52 16.20 -30.47
N ASP A 687 -33.30 17.41 -30.96
CA ASP A 687 -32.42 17.69 -32.10
C ASP A 687 -30.96 17.33 -31.82
N ALA A 688 -30.47 17.62 -30.62
CA ALA A 688 -29.12 17.25 -30.20
C ALA A 688 -28.95 15.73 -30.11
N CYS A 689 -29.96 15.02 -29.60
CA CYS A 689 -29.99 13.55 -29.58
C CYS A 689 -30.00 13.00 -31.01
N SER A 690 -30.85 13.53 -31.90
CA SER A 690 -30.89 13.12 -33.31
C SER A 690 -29.54 13.29 -33.98
N ARG A 691 -28.91 14.48 -33.89
CA ARG A 691 -27.58 14.73 -34.47
C ARG A 691 -26.49 13.82 -33.89
N ALA A 692 -26.56 13.49 -32.60
CA ALA A 692 -25.61 12.57 -31.99
C ALA A 692 -25.81 11.13 -32.49
N ILE A 693 -27.06 10.66 -32.59
CA ILE A 693 -27.41 9.34 -33.12
C ILE A 693 -27.00 9.24 -34.60
N ASP A 694 -27.27 10.26 -35.41
CA ASP A 694 -26.87 10.30 -36.82
C ASP A 694 -25.35 10.22 -36.97
N ARG A 695 -24.59 10.95 -36.14
CA ARG A 695 -23.12 10.84 -36.10
C ARG A 695 -22.67 9.43 -35.74
N TYR A 696 -23.26 8.82 -34.70
CA TYR A 696 -22.92 7.45 -34.31
C TYR A 696 -23.24 6.42 -35.39
N ASN A 697 -24.28 6.65 -36.19
CA ASN A 697 -24.64 5.78 -37.31
C ASN A 697 -23.75 6.02 -38.55
N ALA A 698 -23.20 7.23 -38.72
CA ALA A 698 -22.30 7.57 -39.82
C ALA A 698 -20.83 7.16 -39.57
N GLU A 699 -20.37 7.17 -38.32
CA GLU A 699 -18.99 6.82 -37.97
C GLU A 699 -18.83 5.31 -37.79
N ILE A 700 -18.35 4.62 -38.83
CA ILE A 700 -18.08 3.16 -38.80
C ILE A 700 -16.89 2.81 -37.87
N ASN A 701 -16.00 3.78 -37.58
CA ASN A 701 -14.74 3.57 -36.83
C ASN A 701 -14.49 4.60 -35.71
N GLY A 702 -15.47 5.44 -35.37
CA GLY A 702 -15.31 6.54 -34.39
C GLY A 702 -15.62 6.10 -32.96
N TYR A 703 -14.58 5.99 -32.12
CA TYR A 703 -14.73 5.70 -30.69
C TYR A 703 -14.92 7.00 -29.91
N SER A 704 -16.14 7.31 -29.47
CA SER A 704 -16.37 8.36 -28.45
C SER A 704 -16.44 7.72 -27.06
N MET A 705 -15.46 7.99 -26.19
CA MET A 705 -15.51 7.62 -24.77
C MET A 705 -16.15 8.74 -23.94
N GLY A 706 -17.15 8.40 -23.13
CA GLY A 706 -17.89 9.35 -22.31
C GLY A 706 -18.96 10.14 -23.07
N GLY A 707 -19.89 10.76 -22.32
CA GLY A 707 -21.00 11.55 -22.87
C GLY A 707 -22.37 11.11 -22.34
N VAL A 708 -23.39 11.89 -22.67
CA VAL A 708 -24.80 11.61 -22.33
C VAL A 708 -25.31 10.42 -23.16
N ASP A 709 -26.03 9.48 -22.54
CA ASP A 709 -26.72 8.40 -23.26
C ASP A 709 -27.94 8.96 -24.00
N VAL A 710 -27.72 9.35 -25.25
CA VAL A 710 -28.73 10.00 -26.10
C VAL A 710 -29.91 9.10 -26.45
N TYR A 711 -29.74 7.77 -26.48
CA TYR A 711 -30.85 6.84 -26.72
C TYR A 711 -31.77 6.80 -25.51
N ARG A 712 -31.19 6.69 -24.31
CA ARG A 712 -31.94 6.74 -23.04
C ARG A 712 -32.63 8.09 -22.86
N VAL A 713 -31.95 9.20 -23.13
CA VAL A 713 -32.55 10.54 -23.06
C VAL A 713 -33.71 10.68 -24.04
N ALA A 714 -33.59 10.19 -25.28
CA ALA A 714 -34.69 10.24 -26.24
C ALA A 714 -35.94 9.48 -25.73
N VAL A 715 -35.76 8.30 -25.13
CA VAL A 715 -36.87 7.56 -24.51
C VAL A 715 -37.46 8.31 -23.32
N GLN A 716 -36.63 8.91 -22.46
CA GLN A 716 -37.11 9.74 -21.35
C GLN A 716 -37.93 10.93 -21.85
N MET A 717 -37.47 11.64 -22.89
CA MET A 717 -38.21 12.73 -23.52
C MET A 717 -39.56 12.26 -24.09
N ALA A 718 -39.60 11.08 -24.70
CA ALA A 718 -40.83 10.50 -25.24
C ALA A 718 -41.84 10.13 -24.13
N LEU A 719 -41.36 9.62 -23.00
CA LEU A 719 -42.19 9.21 -21.87
C LEU A 719 -42.67 10.40 -21.03
N VAL A 720 -41.78 11.32 -20.65
CA VAL A 720 -42.05 12.35 -19.63
C VAL A 720 -41.82 13.79 -20.08
N GLY A 721 -41.31 14.04 -21.30
CA GLY A 721 -41.09 15.40 -21.81
C GLY A 721 -42.37 16.22 -22.00
N PRO A 722 -42.26 17.51 -22.40
CA PRO A 722 -43.41 18.37 -22.66
C PRO A 722 -44.38 17.81 -23.69
N GLY A 723 -45.69 17.94 -23.44
CA GLY A 723 -46.74 17.27 -24.23
C GLY A 723 -46.65 17.55 -25.74
N ALA A 724 -46.37 18.79 -26.14
CA ALA A 724 -46.28 19.20 -27.55
C ALA A 724 -45.08 18.57 -28.29
N THR A 725 -44.00 18.22 -27.59
CA THR A 725 -42.76 17.69 -28.20
C THR A 725 -42.67 16.16 -28.13
N ARG A 726 -43.53 15.50 -27.35
CA ARG A 726 -43.56 14.03 -27.22
C ARG A 726 -43.72 13.32 -28.56
N ALA A 727 -44.52 13.84 -29.48
CA ALA A 727 -44.70 13.23 -30.79
C ALA A 727 -43.37 13.16 -31.58
N ASN A 728 -42.57 14.22 -31.52
CA ASN A 728 -41.25 14.29 -32.15
C ASN A 728 -40.25 13.37 -31.44
N ALA A 729 -40.27 13.32 -30.11
CA ALA A 729 -39.45 12.40 -29.34
C ALA A 729 -39.78 10.93 -29.65
N TRP A 730 -41.06 10.55 -29.74
CA TRP A 730 -41.48 9.20 -30.15
C TRP A 730 -41.01 8.87 -31.57
N ASN A 731 -41.11 9.81 -32.52
CA ASN A 731 -40.59 9.61 -33.87
C ASN A 731 -39.07 9.35 -33.86
N LEU A 732 -38.30 10.09 -33.05
CA LEU A 732 -36.87 9.87 -32.89
C LEU A 732 -36.58 8.50 -32.26
N VAL A 733 -37.31 8.09 -31.22
CA VAL A 733 -37.18 6.78 -30.58
C VAL A 733 -37.43 5.66 -31.57
N VAL A 734 -38.54 5.69 -32.30
CA VAL A 734 -38.88 4.66 -33.29
C VAL A 734 -37.82 4.59 -34.39
N THR A 735 -37.44 5.74 -34.97
CA THR A 735 -36.46 5.79 -36.07
C THR A 735 -35.08 5.32 -35.62
N SER A 736 -34.62 5.78 -34.45
CA SER A 736 -33.30 5.45 -33.93
C SER A 736 -33.18 3.98 -33.50
N LEU A 737 -34.21 3.41 -32.87
CA LEU A 737 -34.18 2.02 -32.42
C LEU A 737 -34.33 1.03 -33.58
N THR A 738 -35.14 1.35 -34.59
CA THR A 738 -35.35 0.51 -35.80
C THR A 738 -34.17 0.56 -36.77
N SER A 739 -33.32 1.58 -36.70
CA SER A 739 -32.14 1.69 -37.56
C SER A 739 -31.15 0.52 -37.35
N ILE A 740 -30.65 -0.02 -38.47
CA ILE A 740 -29.59 -1.05 -38.47
C ILE A 740 -28.25 -0.36 -38.16
N SER A 741 -27.97 -0.16 -36.87
CA SER A 741 -26.70 0.41 -36.39
C SER A 741 -25.69 -0.70 -36.07
N PRO A 742 -24.39 -0.52 -36.36
CA PRO A 742 -23.34 -1.42 -35.87
C PRO A 742 -23.13 -1.32 -34.34
N LEU A 743 -23.63 -0.26 -33.69
CA LEU A 743 -23.48 0.01 -32.25
C LEU A 743 -24.76 -0.34 -31.46
N GLN A 744 -25.33 -1.52 -31.66
CA GLN A 744 -26.59 -1.92 -30.99
C GLN A 744 -26.50 -1.87 -29.46
N ASP A 745 -25.33 -2.13 -28.87
CA ASP A 745 -25.12 -2.14 -27.42
C ASP A 745 -25.49 -0.80 -26.75
N ARG A 746 -25.38 0.32 -27.47
CA ARG A 746 -25.77 1.66 -26.99
C ARG A 746 -27.28 1.82 -26.81
N LYS A 747 -28.11 0.92 -27.36
CA LYS A 747 -29.57 0.95 -27.23
C LYS A 747 -30.07 0.25 -25.96
N THR A 748 -29.21 -0.47 -25.24
CA THR A 748 -29.61 -1.37 -24.14
C THR A 748 -30.43 -0.69 -23.06
N ASP A 749 -29.94 0.42 -22.50
CA ASP A 749 -30.63 1.17 -21.45
C ASP A 749 -31.98 1.74 -21.92
N ALA A 750 -32.03 2.24 -23.16
CA ALA A 750 -33.24 2.75 -23.79
C ALA A 750 -34.30 1.64 -23.98
N LEU A 751 -33.88 0.46 -24.43
CA LEU A 751 -34.75 -0.71 -24.61
C LEU A 751 -35.31 -1.22 -23.27
N LYS A 752 -34.46 -1.35 -22.24
CA LYS A 752 -34.90 -1.72 -20.88
C LYS A 752 -35.89 -0.70 -20.31
N LEU A 753 -35.65 0.60 -20.54
CA LEU A 753 -36.55 1.67 -20.09
C LEU A 753 -37.91 1.62 -20.81
N LEU A 754 -37.92 1.34 -22.12
CA LEU A 754 -39.16 1.11 -22.88
C LEU A 754 -39.91 -0.13 -22.39
N ALA A 755 -39.21 -1.25 -22.16
CA ALA A 755 -39.83 -2.48 -21.66
C ALA A 755 -40.51 -2.25 -20.31
N ALA A 756 -39.83 -1.56 -19.38
CA ALA A 756 -40.38 -1.17 -18.09
C ALA A 756 -41.62 -0.25 -18.18
N ASN A 757 -41.81 0.45 -19.30
CA ASN A 757 -42.90 1.39 -19.55
C ASN A 757 -43.73 0.99 -20.77
N ALA A 758 -43.82 -0.31 -21.10
CA ALA A 758 -44.47 -0.77 -22.33
C ALA A 758 -45.92 -0.30 -22.46
N HIS A 759 -46.63 -0.15 -21.33
CA HIS A 759 -48.00 0.37 -21.26
C HIS A 759 -48.14 1.86 -21.66
N ARG A 760 -47.03 2.63 -21.74
CA ARG A 760 -47.00 4.04 -22.13
C ARG A 760 -46.62 4.25 -23.59
N ILE A 761 -46.32 3.17 -24.33
CA ILE A 761 -45.98 3.24 -25.75
C ILE A 761 -47.27 3.54 -26.55
N PRO A 762 -47.27 4.56 -27.43
CA PRO A 762 -48.43 4.87 -28.26
C PRO A 762 -48.84 3.70 -29.17
N ASP A 763 -50.14 3.45 -29.33
CA ASP A 763 -50.66 2.34 -30.15
C ASP A 763 -50.12 2.37 -31.59
N ARG A 764 -49.97 3.58 -32.17
CA ARG A 764 -49.44 3.77 -33.53
C ARG A 764 -48.00 3.26 -33.71
N ASP A 765 -47.21 3.25 -32.64
CA ASP A 765 -45.77 2.94 -32.65
C ASP A 765 -45.49 1.52 -32.14
N ARG A 766 -46.49 0.89 -31.48
CA ARG A 766 -46.37 -0.39 -30.79
C ARG A 766 -45.97 -1.54 -31.72
N GLU A 767 -46.62 -1.64 -32.88
CA GLU A 767 -46.34 -2.69 -33.87
C GLU A 767 -44.93 -2.57 -34.47
N VAL A 768 -44.46 -1.34 -34.72
CA VAL A 768 -43.13 -1.08 -35.27
C VAL A 768 -42.05 -1.46 -34.27
N LEU A 769 -42.21 -1.06 -32.99
CA LEU A 769 -41.28 -1.42 -31.93
C LEU A 769 -41.29 -2.93 -31.63
N ARG A 770 -42.44 -3.59 -31.77
CA ARG A 770 -42.57 -5.06 -31.64
C ARG A 770 -41.78 -5.79 -32.72
N GLN A 771 -41.93 -5.40 -33.98
CA GLN A 771 -41.16 -5.97 -35.09
C GLN A 771 -39.66 -5.71 -34.92
N CYS A 772 -39.29 -4.49 -34.49
CA CYS A 772 -37.91 -4.14 -34.14
C CYS A 772 -37.36 -5.05 -33.04
N ALA A 773 -38.12 -5.29 -31.98
CA ALA A 773 -37.71 -6.12 -30.86
C ALA A 773 -37.56 -7.59 -31.26
N CYS A 774 -38.46 -8.12 -32.10
CA CYS A 774 -38.37 -9.47 -32.66
C CYS A 774 -37.11 -9.62 -33.55
N HIS A 775 -36.87 -8.68 -34.46
CA HIS A 775 -35.68 -8.70 -35.32
C HIS A 775 -34.38 -8.57 -34.51
N GLY A 776 -34.33 -7.62 -33.56
CA GLY A 776 -33.15 -7.36 -32.72
C GLY A 776 -32.66 -8.57 -31.94
N GLN A 777 -33.58 -9.42 -31.47
CA GLN A 777 -33.24 -10.69 -30.81
C GLN A 777 -32.47 -11.66 -31.73
N SER A 778 -32.88 -11.78 -32.99
CA SER A 778 -32.26 -12.69 -33.96
C SER A 778 -30.90 -12.19 -34.46
N VAL A 779 -30.75 -10.87 -34.65
CA VAL A 779 -29.49 -10.26 -35.13
C VAL A 779 -28.40 -10.34 -34.07
N ALA A 780 -28.74 -10.12 -32.79
CA ALA A 780 -27.80 -10.18 -31.67
C ALA A 780 -27.21 -11.59 -31.46
N GLN A 781 -27.93 -12.65 -31.82
CA GLN A 781 -27.44 -14.04 -31.75
C GLN A 781 -26.47 -14.42 -32.90
N SER A 782 -26.50 -13.68 -34.01
CA SER A 782 -25.80 -14.06 -35.26
C SER A 782 -24.37 -13.50 -35.41
N LYS A 783 -24.01 -12.45 -34.66
CA LYS A 783 -22.66 -11.86 -34.69
C LYS A 783 -21.94 -12.14 -33.38
N LYS A 784 -20.94 -13.06 -33.42
CA LYS A 784 -19.82 -12.98 -32.47
C LYS A 784 -19.23 -11.58 -32.64
N ALA A 785 -19.51 -10.69 -31.70
CA ALA A 785 -18.95 -9.35 -31.70
C ALA A 785 -17.43 -9.47 -31.79
N VAL A 786 -16.90 -9.10 -32.95
CA VAL A 786 -15.46 -8.97 -33.15
C VAL A 786 -15.05 -7.79 -32.26
N SER A 787 -14.37 -8.12 -31.16
CA SER A 787 -13.47 -7.23 -30.42
C SER A 787 -14.03 -5.84 -30.06
N ALA A 788 -14.46 -5.66 -28.81
CA ALA A 788 -14.31 -4.36 -28.16
C ALA A 788 -14.06 -4.57 -26.66
N PHE A 789 -12.83 -4.27 -26.23
CA PHE A 789 -12.33 -4.32 -24.85
C PHE A 789 -13.17 -3.52 -23.81
N PHE A 790 -14.24 -2.80 -24.23
CA PHE A 790 -14.97 -1.84 -23.40
C PHE A 790 -16.50 -1.77 -23.63
N SER A 791 -17.12 -2.77 -24.27
CA SER A 791 -18.59 -2.89 -24.34
C SER A 791 -19.00 -4.29 -23.88
N THR A 792 -19.69 -4.40 -22.75
CA THR A 792 -20.01 -5.70 -22.12
C THR A 792 -21.50 -6.06 -22.15
N THR A 793 -22.39 -5.22 -22.67
CA THR A 793 -23.84 -5.50 -22.68
C THR A 793 -24.38 -5.66 -24.09
N PRO A 794 -24.41 -6.88 -24.66
CA PRO A 794 -25.18 -7.15 -25.86
C PRO A 794 -26.62 -6.64 -25.70
N ALA A 795 -27.13 -5.95 -26.72
CA ALA A 795 -28.51 -5.44 -26.71
C ALA A 795 -29.59 -6.55 -26.83
N GLY A 796 -29.20 -7.77 -27.21
CA GLY A 796 -30.10 -8.90 -27.46
C GLY A 796 -31.09 -9.21 -26.32
N PRO A 797 -30.63 -9.37 -25.06
CA PRO A 797 -31.50 -9.55 -23.89
C PRO A 797 -32.51 -8.42 -23.70
N ALA A 798 -32.12 -7.16 -23.92
CA ALA A 798 -33.03 -6.02 -23.77
C ALA A 798 -34.09 -5.96 -24.89
N PHE A 799 -33.75 -6.39 -26.11
CA PHE A 799 -34.73 -6.59 -27.18
C PHE A 799 -35.72 -7.72 -26.85
N ALA A 800 -35.24 -8.82 -26.26
CA ALA A 800 -36.11 -9.91 -25.81
C ALA A 800 -37.06 -9.47 -24.70
N GLU A 801 -36.56 -8.70 -23.73
CA GLU A 801 -37.38 -8.11 -22.67
C GLU A 801 -38.49 -7.23 -23.25
N LEU A 802 -38.17 -6.29 -24.15
CA LEU A 802 -39.17 -5.43 -24.78
C LEU A 802 -40.20 -6.22 -25.58
N PHE A 803 -39.79 -7.24 -26.33
CA PHE A 803 -40.70 -8.08 -27.10
C PHE A 803 -41.69 -8.84 -26.21
N LEU A 804 -41.22 -9.45 -25.13
CA LEU A 804 -42.06 -10.19 -24.18
C LEU A 804 -43.10 -9.28 -23.52
N GLU A 805 -42.78 -8.00 -23.29
CA GLU A 805 -43.72 -7.01 -22.74
C GLU A 805 -44.72 -6.48 -23.77
N LEU A 806 -44.33 -6.44 -25.05
CA LEU A 806 -45.21 -6.00 -26.14
C LEU A 806 -46.17 -7.11 -26.61
N GLU A 807 -45.82 -8.39 -26.46
CA GLU A 807 -46.64 -9.54 -26.83
C GLU A 807 -46.93 -10.50 -25.66
N PRO A 808 -47.78 -10.09 -24.69
CA PRO A 808 -48.07 -10.92 -23.52
C PRO A 808 -48.83 -12.23 -23.82
N GLU A 809 -49.56 -12.30 -24.94
CA GLU A 809 -50.45 -13.43 -25.31
C GLU A 809 -49.86 -14.34 -26.40
N ASN A 810 -48.58 -14.19 -26.74
CA ASN A 810 -47.94 -15.02 -27.78
C ASN A 810 -47.85 -16.49 -27.34
N GLU A 811 -48.22 -17.43 -28.22
CA GLU A 811 -48.14 -18.88 -27.99
C GLU A 811 -46.72 -19.40 -27.68
N HIS A 812 -45.69 -18.66 -28.09
CA HIS A 812 -44.28 -18.95 -27.84
C HIS A 812 -43.69 -18.14 -26.67
N TRP A 813 -44.51 -17.39 -25.93
CA TRP A 813 -44.04 -16.51 -24.85
C TRP A 813 -43.24 -17.29 -23.79
N GLU A 814 -43.76 -18.44 -23.34
CA GLU A 814 -43.08 -19.29 -22.35
C GLU A 814 -41.75 -19.83 -22.86
N GLN A 815 -41.67 -20.18 -24.16
CA GLN A 815 -40.43 -20.65 -24.77
C GLN A 815 -39.38 -19.55 -24.85
N ALA A 816 -39.79 -18.32 -25.18
CA ALA A 816 -38.91 -17.17 -25.23
C ALA A 816 -38.41 -16.77 -23.83
N LEU A 817 -39.28 -16.78 -22.82
CA LEU A 817 -38.88 -16.57 -21.43
C LEU A 817 -37.92 -17.66 -20.94
N ALA A 818 -38.20 -18.94 -21.22
CA ALA A 818 -37.34 -20.05 -20.82
C ALA A 818 -35.92 -19.93 -21.40
N ARG A 819 -35.78 -19.45 -22.65
CA ARG A 819 -34.47 -19.15 -23.25
C ARG A 819 -33.71 -18.08 -22.48
N LEU A 820 -34.38 -17.03 -22.02
CA LEU A 820 -33.76 -15.98 -21.21
C LEU A 820 -33.28 -16.54 -19.86
N LEU A 821 -34.14 -17.28 -19.16
CA LEU A 821 -33.81 -17.83 -17.84
C LEU A 821 -32.74 -18.93 -17.87
N ALA A 822 -32.61 -19.65 -18.99
CA ALA A 822 -31.54 -20.64 -19.21
C ALA A 822 -30.26 -20.04 -19.79
N GLY A 823 -30.24 -18.74 -20.08
CA GLY A 823 -29.16 -18.04 -20.76
C GLY A 823 -28.02 -17.60 -19.85
N ASN A 824 -27.18 -16.72 -20.40
CA ASN A 824 -26.11 -16.04 -19.66
C ASN A 824 -26.67 -15.05 -18.62
N GLN A 825 -25.79 -14.45 -17.83
CA GLN A 825 -26.15 -13.50 -16.78
C GLN A 825 -27.18 -12.43 -17.21
N GLN A 826 -26.98 -11.79 -18.35
CA GLN A 826 -27.82 -10.66 -18.79
C GLN A 826 -29.17 -11.14 -19.32
N GLU A 827 -29.19 -12.30 -19.98
CA GLU A 827 -30.42 -12.96 -20.41
C GLU A 827 -31.28 -13.31 -19.20
N ARG A 828 -30.67 -13.89 -18.15
CA ARG A 828 -31.37 -14.20 -16.91
C ARG A 828 -31.89 -12.94 -16.22
N GLU A 829 -31.08 -11.87 -16.13
CA GLU A 829 -31.49 -10.61 -15.52
C GLU A 829 -32.73 -10.01 -16.21
N SER A 830 -32.75 -9.96 -17.56
CA SER A 830 -33.92 -9.51 -18.32
C SER A 830 -35.11 -10.45 -18.16
N GLY A 831 -34.90 -11.77 -18.12
CA GLY A 831 -35.96 -12.74 -17.82
C GLY A 831 -36.60 -12.49 -16.44
N ILE A 832 -35.78 -12.25 -15.42
CA ILE A 832 -36.24 -11.87 -14.07
C ILE A 832 -37.00 -10.55 -14.08
N ALA A 833 -36.55 -9.55 -14.86
CA ALA A 833 -37.26 -8.28 -15.00
C ALA A 833 -38.67 -8.45 -15.59
N VAL A 834 -38.85 -9.34 -16.56
CA VAL A 834 -40.17 -9.72 -17.10
C VAL A 834 -41.02 -10.42 -16.03
N LEU A 835 -40.45 -11.41 -15.32
CA LEU A 835 -41.15 -12.11 -14.24
C LEU A 835 -41.62 -11.16 -13.14
N ALA A 836 -40.81 -10.17 -12.78
CA ALA A 836 -41.09 -9.19 -11.74
C ALA A 836 -42.31 -8.30 -12.02
N ARG A 837 -42.76 -8.20 -13.28
CA ARG A 837 -43.91 -7.39 -13.69
C ARG A 837 -45.20 -8.20 -13.87
N ARG A 838 -45.16 -9.53 -13.70
CA ARG A 838 -46.30 -10.44 -13.90
C ARG A 838 -46.60 -11.26 -12.65
N SER A 839 -47.88 -11.57 -12.43
CA SER A 839 -48.31 -12.47 -11.37
C SER A 839 -48.10 -13.95 -11.76
N GLY A 840 -47.95 -14.82 -10.77
CA GLY A 840 -47.91 -16.29 -10.96
C GLY A 840 -46.50 -16.90 -11.08
N HIS A 841 -45.45 -16.10 -10.94
CA HIS A 841 -44.04 -16.54 -11.06
C HIS A 841 -43.20 -16.24 -9.82
N GLU A 842 -43.82 -15.90 -8.69
CA GLU A 842 -43.14 -15.38 -7.52
C GLU A 842 -42.22 -16.42 -6.84
N LEU A 843 -42.50 -17.72 -6.98
CA LEU A 843 -41.59 -18.78 -6.53
C LEU A 843 -40.30 -18.85 -7.37
N LEU A 844 -40.36 -18.53 -8.66
CA LEU A 844 -39.16 -18.44 -9.51
C LEU A 844 -38.33 -17.21 -9.14
N LEU A 845 -38.98 -16.07 -8.84
CA LEU A 845 -38.32 -14.89 -8.30
C LEU A 845 -37.61 -15.22 -6.98
N LEU A 846 -38.28 -15.94 -6.07
CA LEU A 846 -37.68 -16.38 -4.81
C LEU A 846 -36.47 -17.29 -5.03
N ALA A 847 -36.54 -18.26 -5.95
CA ALA A 847 -35.39 -19.09 -6.28
C ALA A 847 -34.22 -18.26 -6.84
N ALA A 848 -34.51 -17.28 -7.69
CA ALA A 848 -33.53 -16.41 -8.32
C ALA A 848 -32.84 -15.44 -7.34
N THR A 849 -33.38 -15.20 -6.13
CA THR A 849 -32.66 -14.45 -5.09
C THR A 849 -31.39 -15.16 -4.61
N ARG A 850 -31.18 -16.43 -5.01
CA ARG A 850 -29.98 -17.24 -4.73
C ARG A 850 -29.13 -17.52 -5.97
N ASP A 851 -29.39 -16.87 -7.10
CA ASP A 851 -28.57 -17.02 -8.32
C ASP A 851 -27.08 -16.73 -8.02
N PRO A 852 -26.11 -17.45 -8.61
CA PRO A 852 -24.69 -17.14 -8.42
C PRO A 852 -24.33 -15.72 -8.91
N ASP A 853 -25.07 -15.17 -9.86
CA ASP A 853 -24.86 -13.82 -10.35
C ASP A 853 -25.55 -12.74 -9.51
N THR A 854 -24.79 -11.69 -9.17
CA THR A 854 -25.26 -10.58 -8.34
C THR A 854 -26.34 -9.75 -9.00
N GLY A 855 -26.25 -9.47 -10.30
CA GLY A 855 -27.26 -8.70 -11.02
C GLY A 855 -28.60 -9.40 -11.04
N VAL A 856 -28.60 -10.70 -11.36
CA VAL A 856 -29.81 -11.54 -11.35
C VAL A 856 -30.43 -11.61 -9.95
N ARG A 857 -29.63 -11.84 -8.89
CA ARG A 857 -30.14 -11.84 -7.51
C ARG A 857 -30.83 -10.53 -7.15
N LEU A 858 -30.21 -9.40 -7.44
CA LEU A 858 -30.73 -8.08 -7.06
C LEU A 858 -32.01 -7.73 -7.83
N ALA A 859 -32.07 -8.07 -9.13
CA ALA A 859 -33.28 -7.94 -9.93
C ALA A 859 -34.41 -8.78 -9.34
N ALA A 860 -34.12 -10.02 -8.91
CA ALA A 860 -35.09 -10.93 -8.31
C ALA A 860 -35.58 -10.43 -6.95
N ILE A 861 -34.68 -9.93 -6.10
CA ILE A 861 -35.01 -9.33 -4.79
C ILE A 861 -35.94 -8.14 -4.98
N ARG A 862 -35.60 -7.21 -5.89
CA ARG A 862 -36.42 -6.05 -6.19
C ARG A 862 -37.80 -6.45 -6.71
N GLY A 863 -37.86 -7.40 -7.64
CA GLY A 863 -39.10 -7.91 -8.19
C GLY A 863 -39.98 -8.58 -7.14
N LEU A 864 -39.40 -9.46 -6.32
CA LEU A 864 -40.12 -10.15 -5.26
C LEU A 864 -40.65 -9.17 -4.20
N ALA A 865 -39.86 -8.15 -3.82
CA ALA A 865 -40.28 -7.12 -2.89
C ALA A 865 -41.43 -6.27 -3.43
N ARG A 866 -41.39 -5.90 -4.72
CA ARG A 866 -42.51 -5.23 -5.39
C ARG A 866 -43.79 -6.08 -5.35
N ARG A 867 -43.70 -7.36 -5.75
CA ARG A 867 -44.85 -8.27 -5.77
C ARG A 867 -45.42 -8.52 -4.37
N ALA A 868 -44.56 -8.62 -3.36
CA ALA A 868 -44.97 -8.74 -1.96
C ALA A 868 -45.71 -7.48 -1.45
N ALA A 869 -45.37 -6.29 -1.94
CA ALA A 869 -46.08 -5.07 -1.59
C ALA A 869 -47.46 -4.94 -2.26
N GLU A 870 -47.66 -5.58 -3.42
CA GLU A 870 -48.90 -5.54 -4.20
C GLU A 870 -49.89 -6.69 -3.85
N ASP A 871 -49.43 -7.81 -3.28
CA ASP A 871 -50.24 -9.03 -3.10
C ASP A 871 -49.99 -9.73 -1.74
N ALA A 872 -51.03 -9.83 -0.91
CA ALA A 872 -50.96 -10.44 0.42
C ALA A 872 -50.60 -11.93 0.41
N SER A 873 -50.98 -12.67 -0.63
CA SER A 873 -50.63 -14.10 -0.76
C SER A 873 -49.14 -14.28 -1.05
N VAL A 874 -48.53 -13.35 -1.78
CA VAL A 874 -47.10 -13.29 -2.04
C VAL A 874 -46.35 -12.87 -0.78
N ALA A 875 -46.84 -11.83 -0.10
CA ALA A 875 -46.25 -11.33 1.14
C ALA A 875 -46.08 -12.44 2.20
N ALA A 876 -47.06 -13.33 2.32
CA ALA A 876 -47.07 -14.41 3.30
C ALA A 876 -45.81 -15.29 3.28
N PHE A 877 -45.21 -15.54 2.11
CA PHE A 877 -43.98 -16.32 2.00
C PHE A 877 -42.74 -15.48 1.68
N ALA A 878 -42.90 -14.33 1.02
CA ALA A 878 -41.78 -13.49 0.60
C ALA A 878 -41.22 -12.64 1.74
N VAL A 879 -42.06 -12.07 2.61
CA VAL A 879 -41.64 -11.16 3.69
C VAL A 879 -40.60 -11.79 4.62
N PRO A 880 -40.76 -13.04 5.13
CA PRO A 880 -39.74 -13.66 5.98
C PRO A 880 -38.38 -13.81 5.29
N GLN A 881 -38.37 -14.09 3.98
CA GLN A 881 -37.13 -14.26 3.20
C GLN A 881 -36.46 -12.91 2.95
N LEU A 882 -37.23 -11.89 2.61
CA LEU A 882 -36.74 -10.51 2.42
C LEU A 882 -36.23 -9.91 3.73
N LEU A 883 -36.88 -10.19 4.86
CA LEU A 883 -36.38 -9.81 6.20
C LEU A 883 -35.03 -10.47 6.51
N ALA A 884 -34.88 -11.76 6.18
CA ALA A 884 -33.61 -12.45 6.36
C ALA A 884 -32.51 -11.83 5.49
N ILE A 885 -32.83 -11.43 4.26
CA ILE A 885 -31.90 -10.71 3.37
C ILE A 885 -31.50 -9.37 4.01
N ILE A 886 -32.46 -8.52 4.42
CA ILE A 886 -32.17 -7.23 5.06
C ILE A 886 -31.24 -7.39 6.27
N LYS A 887 -31.45 -8.43 7.10
CA LYS A 887 -30.65 -8.64 8.31
C LYS A 887 -29.26 -9.23 8.06
N SER A 888 -29.06 -9.94 6.96
CA SER A 888 -27.83 -10.71 6.70
C SER A 888 -26.92 -10.09 5.63
N SER A 889 -27.42 -9.14 4.84
CA SER A 889 -26.68 -8.50 3.76
C SER A 889 -26.10 -7.13 4.12
N GLY A 890 -25.21 -6.62 3.26
CA GLY A 890 -24.87 -5.21 3.21
C GLY A 890 -25.99 -4.34 2.61
N GLU A 891 -25.63 -3.13 2.18
CA GLU A 891 -26.59 -2.13 1.70
C GLU A 891 -27.28 -2.53 0.40
N ARG A 892 -26.60 -3.27 -0.48
CA ARG A 892 -27.02 -3.41 -1.87
C ARG A 892 -28.33 -4.19 -1.99
N ALA A 893 -28.42 -5.35 -1.34
CA ALA A 893 -29.61 -6.18 -1.39
C ALA A 893 -30.78 -5.53 -0.62
N ALA A 894 -30.53 -4.98 0.57
CA ALA A 894 -31.54 -4.27 1.35
C ALA A 894 -32.10 -3.03 0.60
N ALA A 895 -31.26 -2.26 -0.09
CA ALA A 895 -31.71 -1.15 -0.94
C ALA A 895 -32.65 -1.62 -2.07
N HIS A 896 -32.39 -2.79 -2.66
CA HIS A 896 -33.25 -3.35 -3.71
C HIS A 896 -34.61 -3.82 -3.15
N VAL A 897 -34.67 -4.24 -1.87
CA VAL A 897 -35.95 -4.49 -1.20
C VAL A 897 -36.75 -3.18 -1.12
N GLY A 898 -36.16 -2.11 -0.59
CA GLY A 898 -36.81 -0.80 -0.50
C GLY A 898 -37.25 -0.25 -1.86
N GLN A 899 -36.39 -0.33 -2.89
CA GLN A 899 -36.73 0.05 -4.27
C GLN A 899 -37.87 -0.78 -4.87
N GLY A 900 -37.98 -2.06 -4.47
CA GLY A 900 -39.08 -2.92 -4.89
C GLY A 900 -40.40 -2.45 -4.28
N ILE A 901 -40.40 -2.18 -2.96
CA ILE A 901 -41.56 -1.65 -2.24
C ILE A 901 -42.00 -0.30 -2.87
N ASN A 902 -41.07 0.62 -3.13
CA ASN A 902 -41.40 1.92 -3.76
C ASN A 902 -41.88 1.82 -5.21
N ALA A 903 -41.55 0.75 -5.91
CA ALA A 903 -42.02 0.52 -7.27
C ALA A 903 -43.43 -0.10 -7.33
N ALA A 904 -44.00 -0.48 -6.18
CA ALA A 904 -45.33 -1.06 -6.11
C ALA A 904 -46.41 -0.02 -6.41
N THR A 905 -47.49 -0.46 -7.06
CA THR A 905 -48.66 0.41 -7.32
C THR A 905 -49.60 0.52 -6.12
N THR A 906 -49.49 -0.41 -5.18
CA THR A 906 -50.28 -0.48 -3.94
C THR A 906 -49.36 -0.92 -2.81
N HIS A 907 -49.64 -0.49 -1.59
CA HIS A 907 -48.90 -0.87 -0.38
C HIS A 907 -49.86 -1.53 0.60
N ILE A 908 -49.61 -2.81 0.91
CA ILE A 908 -50.38 -3.58 1.88
C ILE A 908 -49.69 -3.57 3.27
N PRO A 909 -50.43 -3.71 4.38
CA PRO A 909 -49.86 -3.63 5.73
C PRO A 909 -48.76 -4.67 6.04
N GLU A 910 -48.76 -5.81 5.37
CA GLU A 910 -47.85 -6.94 5.61
C GLU A 910 -46.38 -6.60 5.32
N VAL A 911 -46.11 -5.61 4.46
CA VAL A 911 -44.73 -5.16 4.16
C VAL A 911 -44.19 -4.12 5.15
N GLU A 912 -44.99 -3.62 6.11
CA GLU A 912 -44.53 -2.64 7.12
C GLU A 912 -43.33 -3.18 7.91
N SER A 913 -43.32 -4.48 8.22
CA SER A 913 -42.19 -5.12 8.90
C SER A 913 -40.86 -5.01 8.12
N LEU A 914 -40.91 -4.96 6.78
CA LEU A 914 -39.71 -4.73 5.94
C LEU A 914 -39.25 -3.28 6.05
N ILE A 915 -40.19 -2.33 6.06
CA ILE A 915 -39.90 -0.90 6.21
C ILE A 915 -39.30 -0.62 7.59
N GLU A 916 -39.87 -1.17 8.65
CA GLU A 916 -39.31 -1.10 10.01
C GLU A 916 -37.90 -1.69 10.08
N ALA A 917 -37.66 -2.82 9.42
CA ALA A 917 -36.33 -3.42 9.35
C ALA A 917 -35.32 -2.52 8.60
N LEU A 918 -35.74 -1.82 7.55
CA LEU A 918 -34.90 -0.82 6.85
C LEU A 918 -34.62 0.41 7.74
N ARG A 919 -35.63 0.91 8.47
CA ARG A 919 -35.50 2.02 9.45
C ARG A 919 -34.58 1.66 10.62
N ALA A 920 -34.54 0.38 11.01
CA ALA A 920 -33.65 -0.14 12.06
C ALA A 920 -32.30 -0.66 11.54
N HIS A 921 -32.01 -0.54 10.24
CA HIS A 921 -30.83 -1.15 9.63
C HIS A 921 -29.52 -0.50 10.12
N ALA A 922 -28.42 -1.27 10.07
CA ALA A 922 -27.10 -0.81 10.51
C ALA A 922 -26.52 0.33 9.62
N SER A 923 -26.92 0.37 8.35
CA SER A 923 -26.52 1.43 7.40
C SER A 923 -27.33 2.72 7.63
N PRO A 924 -26.67 3.86 7.89
CA PRO A 924 -27.34 5.16 7.96
C PRO A 924 -28.02 5.57 6.65
N PHE A 925 -27.45 5.20 5.50
CA PHE A 925 -28.03 5.45 4.19
C PHE A 925 -29.41 4.78 4.05
N LEU A 926 -29.53 3.51 4.45
CA LEU A 926 -30.79 2.78 4.37
C LEU A 926 -31.85 3.31 5.33
N ARG A 927 -31.45 3.73 6.54
CA ARG A 927 -32.37 4.39 7.48
C ARG A 927 -32.96 5.67 6.88
N LYS A 928 -32.11 6.53 6.31
CA LYS A 928 -32.55 7.77 5.65
C LYS A 928 -33.42 7.50 4.43
N LEU A 929 -33.09 6.49 3.62
CA LEU A 929 -33.91 6.10 2.47
C LEU A 929 -35.33 5.70 2.90
N ALA A 930 -35.45 5.04 4.06
CA ALA A 930 -36.73 4.62 4.64
C ALA A 930 -37.50 5.72 5.40
N GLU A 931 -36.93 6.93 5.53
CA GLU A 931 -37.58 8.11 6.12
C GLU A 931 -38.19 9.04 5.06
N VAL A 932 -37.59 9.11 3.87
CA VAL A 932 -37.90 10.13 2.85
C VAL A 932 -38.90 9.63 1.80
N ASP A 933 -38.94 8.32 1.54
CA ASP A 933 -39.64 7.77 0.37
C ASP A 933 -40.47 6.48 0.63
N LEU A 934 -40.54 5.96 1.86
CA LEU A 934 -41.25 4.72 2.25
C LEU A 934 -42.16 4.97 3.46
#